data_AF-A0A9D1JAT8-F1
#
_entry.id   AF-A0A9D1JAT8-F1
#
_cell.length_a   1.000
_cell.length_b   1.000
_cell.length_c   1.000
_cell.angle_alpha   90.00
_cell.angle_beta   90.00
_cell.angle_gamma   90.00
#
_symmetry.space_group_name_H-M   'P 1'
#
loop_
_entity.id
_entity.type
_entity.pdbx_description
1 polymer ?
#
loop_
_entity_poly.entity_id
_entity_poly.type
_entity_poly.pdbx_seq_one_letter_code
_entity_poly.pdbx_strand_id
1 'polypeptide(L)'
;MRQRQAYTGIDIFRWAAAFLIVAIHTSPLASFSETGDFILTRVIARVAVPFFLMTSGFFLLGGKPSGDRQTCARRTGEEKLWRLLKKTAVIYGAAILLYLPLNIYNGYFSGGHLPGKILKDLLFDGTMYHLWYLPAAMLGAVIAWYARKRMGYPGALLLTAALYIIGCFGDSYYGLAERIPWLREGYGQLFQVSDYTRNGIFYAPVFLILGGMLSDRGRTLAKRQSLAAFLVSFGLMLAEALTLRQFHLQRHDSMYLFLLPAAFFLFGWLLTFRGRRIVFLRDSAMLIYLLHPMMIVVVRMAARLTGLWPLLVENSLVHYLAVCISTLLVSLLLLRFWDGGKKRFRTLFSGKSPGKGGKGEKDHKGGLQGNRQGRAWLEISRENLRHNVEELKKIMPEGCRLMAVVKAEAYGHGGVETATLLAEMGVDAFATATLEEAIEIRKSGVRGEILILGYTDPKRAWELHRYRLTQTAISYRYARKLDAQGVPVDVHLKIDTGMHRLGIESRKTEEIADVFSMGNLQVSGMYTHLCCADSRDPKDIAFTRRQIADFYGVVEYLREAGIEVPRLHIQSSYGLLNYPELRCDYVRIGIALYGVLSSPGDQTVVKADLRPALALKTRVVLIRQVPKGETVGYGRTFTAERDSRIAILPVGYADGYPRSLSGGGGSVRIRGTCFPVAGRICMDQLAVDITGAEDIREGDIATLIGCEELSGKKGADERERTLREPSAEESKTATPQVAANSGSISNELLSRMGMRLPRVVV
;
A
#
# COMPACT_ATOMS: atom_id res chain seq x y z
N MET A 1 2.43 -13.24 -1.85
CA MET A 1 1.66 -12.67 -2.98
C MET A 1 0.66 -13.64 -3.66
N ARG A 2 -0.45 -14.03 -3.00
CA ARG A 2 -1.74 -14.02 -3.72
C ARG A 2 -1.96 -12.54 -4.02
N GLN A 3 -1.92 -12.12 -5.28
CA GLN A 3 -2.29 -10.74 -5.55
C GLN A 3 -3.70 -10.55 -5.04
N ARG A 4 -3.82 -9.65 -4.06
CA ARG A 4 -5.09 -9.16 -3.56
C ARG A 4 -5.92 -8.83 -4.79
N GLN A 5 -6.99 -9.60 -4.98
CA GLN A 5 -7.80 -9.49 -6.18
C GLN A 5 -8.49 -8.13 -6.17
N ALA A 6 -7.92 -7.17 -6.90
CA ALA A 6 -8.57 -5.92 -7.21
C ALA A 6 -9.67 -6.16 -8.25
N TYR A 7 -10.56 -5.19 -8.40
CA TYR A 7 -11.57 -5.17 -9.44
C TYR A 7 -10.93 -4.87 -10.80
N THR A 8 -10.18 -5.83 -11.33
CA THR A 8 -9.46 -5.70 -12.62
C THR A 8 -10.40 -5.36 -13.77
N GLY A 9 -11.66 -5.81 -13.72
CA GLY A 9 -12.68 -5.41 -14.69
C GLY A 9 -12.90 -3.89 -14.74
N ILE A 10 -12.87 -3.20 -13.58
CA ILE A 10 -12.95 -1.74 -13.53
C ILE A 10 -11.70 -1.12 -14.16
N ASP A 11 -10.51 -1.63 -13.84
CA ASP A 11 -9.26 -1.07 -14.36
C ASP A 11 -9.13 -1.23 -15.89
N ILE A 12 -9.56 -2.37 -16.45
CA ILE A 12 -9.58 -2.61 -17.90
C ILE A 12 -10.62 -1.72 -18.59
N PHE A 13 -11.85 -1.69 -18.06
CA PHE A 13 -12.92 -0.93 -18.70
C PHE A 13 -12.69 0.58 -18.65
N ARG A 14 -11.87 1.10 -17.71
CA ARG A 14 -11.44 2.52 -17.73
C ARG A 14 -10.73 2.93 -19.02
N TRP A 15 -9.91 2.05 -19.59
CA TRP A 15 -9.26 2.32 -20.88
C TRP A 15 -10.27 2.31 -22.02
N ALA A 16 -11.11 1.28 -22.09
CA ALA A 16 -12.17 1.20 -23.08
C ALA A 16 -13.09 2.44 -23.03
N ALA A 17 -13.52 2.83 -21.83
CA ALA A 17 -14.32 4.03 -21.60
C ALA A 17 -13.61 5.32 -22.02
N ALA A 18 -12.30 5.46 -21.76
CA ALA A 18 -11.54 6.63 -22.21
C ALA A 18 -11.51 6.74 -23.75
N PHE A 19 -11.31 5.64 -24.47
CA PHE A 19 -11.32 5.63 -25.94
C PHE A 19 -12.73 5.76 -26.53
N LEU A 20 -13.77 5.31 -25.83
CA LEU A 20 -15.15 5.62 -26.18
C LEU A 20 -15.44 7.12 -26.07
N ILE A 21 -14.88 7.83 -25.08
CA ILE A 21 -14.98 9.30 -25.01
C ILE A 21 -14.29 9.94 -26.22
N VAL A 22 -13.12 9.45 -26.64
CA VAL A 22 -12.47 9.95 -27.87
C VAL A 22 -13.38 9.75 -29.09
N ALA A 23 -14.08 8.61 -29.19
CA ALA A 23 -15.01 8.33 -30.28
C ALA A 23 -16.17 9.36 -30.31
N ILE A 24 -16.70 9.77 -29.15
CA ILE A 24 -17.74 10.82 -29.05
C ILE A 24 -17.31 12.14 -29.73
N HIS A 25 -16.03 12.46 -29.68
CA HIS A 25 -15.49 13.73 -30.18
C HIS A 25 -14.89 13.67 -31.59
N THR A 26 -14.72 12.47 -32.14
CA THR A 26 -14.08 12.25 -33.45
C THR A 26 -14.99 11.59 -34.47
N SER A 27 -16.14 11.03 -34.06
CA SER A 27 -17.13 10.41 -34.94
C SER A 27 -16.51 9.40 -35.92
N PRO A 28 -15.91 8.31 -35.42
CA PRO A 28 -15.08 7.40 -36.20
C PRO A 28 -15.78 6.77 -37.42
N LEU A 29 -17.10 6.66 -37.42
CA LEU A 29 -17.84 6.01 -38.50
C LEU A 29 -18.56 7.00 -39.41
N ALA A 30 -18.43 8.32 -39.19
CA ALA A 30 -19.14 9.33 -39.95
C ALA A 30 -18.90 9.26 -41.47
N SER A 31 -17.70 8.88 -41.91
CA SER A 31 -17.38 8.71 -43.33
C SER A 31 -17.94 7.41 -43.95
N PHE A 32 -18.46 6.48 -43.15
CA PHE A 32 -18.95 5.17 -43.61
C PHE A 32 -20.46 5.01 -43.45
N SER A 33 -21.02 5.43 -42.31
CA SER A 33 -22.44 5.30 -42.02
C SER A 33 -22.86 6.29 -40.92
N GLU A 34 -23.77 7.21 -41.25
CA GLU A 34 -24.34 8.15 -40.27
C GLU A 34 -25.09 7.42 -39.14
N THR A 35 -25.82 6.36 -39.48
CA THR A 35 -26.50 5.52 -38.49
C THR A 35 -25.50 4.74 -37.63
N GLY A 36 -24.46 4.18 -38.24
CA GLY A 36 -23.38 3.49 -37.53
C GLY A 36 -22.65 4.42 -36.55
N ASP A 37 -22.35 5.66 -36.97
CA ASP A 37 -21.69 6.64 -36.12
C ASP A 37 -22.57 7.08 -34.96
N PHE A 38 -23.86 7.32 -35.21
CA PHE A 38 -24.81 7.62 -34.15
C PHE A 38 -24.89 6.50 -33.11
N ILE A 39 -24.99 5.24 -33.55
CA ILE A 39 -25.02 4.10 -32.63
C ILE A 39 -23.72 4.05 -31.80
N LEU A 40 -22.57 4.23 -32.43
CA LEU A 40 -21.29 4.17 -31.72
C LEU A 40 -21.11 5.35 -30.74
N THR A 41 -21.33 6.58 -31.19
CA THR A 41 -21.02 7.80 -30.43
C THR A 41 -22.14 8.22 -29.48
N ARG A 42 -23.40 8.01 -29.88
CA ARG A 42 -24.58 8.44 -29.12
C ARG A 42 -25.27 7.31 -28.37
N VAL A 43 -24.94 6.04 -28.59
CA VAL A 43 -25.50 4.92 -27.81
C VAL A 43 -24.42 4.16 -27.06
N ILE A 44 -23.48 3.51 -27.76
CA ILE A 44 -22.44 2.67 -27.14
C ILE A 44 -21.52 3.50 -26.23
N ALA A 45 -20.96 4.59 -26.76
CA ALA A 45 -19.99 5.40 -26.03
C ALA A 45 -20.60 6.15 -24.84
N ARG A 46 -21.93 6.33 -24.81
CA ARG A 46 -22.62 7.04 -23.72
C ARG A 46 -22.56 6.34 -22.37
N VAL A 47 -22.18 5.07 -22.33
CA VAL A 47 -21.98 4.35 -21.06
C VAL A 47 -20.67 4.74 -20.37
N ALA A 48 -19.73 5.39 -21.07
CA ALA A 48 -18.40 5.72 -20.54
C ALA A 48 -18.43 6.69 -19.34
N VAL A 49 -19.14 7.82 -19.45
CA VAL A 49 -19.21 8.82 -18.36
C VAL A 49 -19.97 8.29 -17.12
N PRO A 50 -21.16 7.65 -17.26
CA PRO A 50 -21.82 6.92 -16.18
C PRO A 50 -20.88 5.96 -15.45
N PHE A 51 -20.09 5.19 -16.19
CA PHE A 51 -19.13 4.27 -15.59
C PHE A 51 -18.12 5.01 -14.70
N PHE A 52 -17.51 6.11 -15.16
CA PHE A 52 -16.57 6.87 -14.34
C PHE A 52 -17.24 7.44 -13.07
N LEU A 53 -18.45 7.99 -13.18
CA LEU A 53 -19.23 8.47 -12.04
C LEU A 53 -19.55 7.34 -11.05
N MET A 54 -19.99 6.19 -11.55
CA MET A 54 -20.22 5.00 -10.73
C MET A 54 -18.94 4.52 -10.03
N THR A 55 -17.78 4.57 -10.69
CA THR A 55 -16.50 4.23 -10.01
C THR A 55 -16.20 5.20 -8.88
N SER A 56 -16.43 6.51 -9.08
CA SER A 56 -16.25 7.52 -8.03
C SER A 56 -17.21 7.27 -6.86
N GLY A 57 -18.47 6.99 -7.15
CA GLY A 57 -19.51 6.70 -6.14
C GLY A 57 -19.22 5.43 -5.35
N PHE A 58 -18.77 4.37 -6.02
CA PHE A 58 -18.38 3.10 -5.42
C PHE A 58 -17.31 3.29 -4.34
N PHE A 59 -16.27 4.09 -4.60
CA PHE A 59 -15.20 4.35 -3.63
C PHE A 59 -15.53 5.45 -2.61
N LEU A 60 -16.35 6.43 -2.99
CA LEU A 60 -16.76 7.56 -2.13
C LEU A 60 -17.77 7.12 -1.06
N LEU A 61 -18.87 6.50 -1.50
CA LEU A 61 -20.04 6.19 -0.67
C LEU A 61 -19.97 4.79 -0.05
N GLY A 62 -19.07 3.92 -0.52
CA GLY A 62 -18.84 2.58 0.04
C GLY A 62 -18.40 2.60 1.51
N GLY A 63 -19.11 1.83 2.33
CA GLY A 63 -19.01 1.72 3.79
C GLY A 63 -18.96 0.28 4.35
N LYS A 64 -19.07 -0.78 3.54
CA LYS A 64 -18.66 -2.12 3.98
C LYS A 64 -17.13 -2.29 3.94
N PRO A 65 -16.53 -2.96 4.93
CA PRO A 65 -15.12 -3.32 4.86
C PRO A 65 -14.94 -4.27 3.68
N SER A 66 -14.30 -3.81 2.61
CA SER A 66 -13.37 -4.71 1.91
C SER A 66 -12.46 -5.27 3.00
N GLY A 67 -12.30 -6.59 3.09
CA GLY A 67 -11.68 -7.35 4.20
C GLY A 67 -10.23 -6.97 4.55
N ASP A 68 -10.05 -5.70 4.88
CA ASP A 68 -8.86 -4.92 5.10
C ASP A 68 -9.15 -4.21 6.44
N ARG A 69 -9.15 -5.01 7.51
CA ARG A 69 -9.17 -4.54 8.89
C ARG A 69 -7.99 -5.14 9.63
N GLN A 70 -6.83 -4.56 9.37
CA GLN A 70 -5.94 -4.01 10.40
C GLN A 70 -5.13 -2.94 9.65
N THR A 71 -4.87 -1.75 10.23
CA THR A 71 -4.05 -0.65 9.65
C THR A 71 -4.73 0.41 8.75
N CYS A 72 -5.97 0.81 9.03
CA CYS A 72 -6.36 2.20 8.72
C CYS A 72 -7.30 2.74 9.78
N ALA A 73 -6.87 3.83 10.42
CA ALA A 73 -7.69 4.61 11.32
C ALA A 73 -9.06 4.90 10.66
N ARG A 74 -10.10 4.83 11.48
CA ARG A 74 -11.52 4.98 11.15
C ARG A 74 -11.77 6.39 10.58
N ARG A 75 -11.61 6.58 9.26
CA ARG A 75 -11.86 7.88 8.60
C ARG A 75 -13.35 8.10 8.37
N THR A 76 -13.83 9.30 8.68
CA THR A 76 -15.24 9.67 8.50
C THR A 76 -15.61 9.77 7.02
N GLY A 77 -16.90 9.66 6.68
CA GLY A 77 -17.38 9.83 5.30
C GLY A 77 -17.10 11.22 4.72
N GLU A 78 -16.92 12.21 5.58
CA GLU A 78 -16.60 13.61 5.24
C GLU A 78 -15.18 13.74 4.71
N GLU A 79 -14.21 13.04 5.33
CA GLU A 79 -12.83 13.03 4.85
C GLU A 79 -12.69 12.43 3.44
N LYS A 80 -13.51 11.43 3.10
CA LYS A 80 -13.52 10.82 1.77
C LYS A 80 -14.03 11.81 0.72
N LEU A 81 -15.12 12.53 1.03
CA LEU A 81 -15.68 13.56 0.16
C LEU A 81 -14.69 14.70 -0.04
N TRP A 82 -14.13 15.25 1.03
CA TRP A 82 -13.18 16.36 0.94
C TRP A 82 -11.95 16.02 0.10
N ARG A 83 -11.45 14.77 0.22
CA ARG A 83 -10.33 14.31 -0.61
C ARG A 83 -10.69 14.22 -2.09
N LEU A 84 -11.89 13.73 -2.42
CA LEU A 84 -12.36 13.67 -3.82
C LEU A 84 -12.46 15.10 -4.38
N LEU A 85 -13.11 16.01 -3.66
CA LEU A 85 -13.28 17.40 -4.06
C LEU A 85 -11.93 18.08 -4.29
N LYS A 86 -11.01 18.01 -3.32
CA LYS A 86 -9.67 18.60 -3.44
C LYS A 86 -8.90 18.04 -4.63
N LYS A 87 -8.93 16.73 -4.84
CA LYS A 87 -8.22 16.10 -5.96
C LYS A 87 -8.79 16.51 -7.31
N THR A 88 -10.12 16.48 -7.46
CA THR A 88 -10.79 16.86 -8.71
C THR A 88 -10.62 18.36 -8.99
N ALA A 89 -10.67 19.22 -7.97
CA ALA A 89 -10.44 20.66 -8.11
C ALA A 89 -9.04 20.98 -8.63
N VAL A 90 -8.00 20.30 -8.13
CA VAL A 90 -6.62 20.47 -8.63
C VAL A 90 -6.49 20.04 -10.08
N ILE A 91 -7.08 18.89 -10.44
CA ILE A 91 -7.09 18.42 -11.83
C ILE A 91 -7.83 19.40 -12.74
N TYR A 92 -8.96 19.92 -12.27
CA TYR A 92 -9.76 20.88 -13.03
C TYR A 92 -9.02 22.20 -13.22
N GLY A 93 -8.41 22.75 -12.18
CA GLY A 93 -7.56 23.94 -12.28
C GLY A 93 -6.40 23.74 -13.28
N ALA A 94 -5.72 22.59 -13.23
CA ALA A 94 -4.67 22.26 -14.19
C ALA A 94 -5.19 22.13 -15.63
N ALA A 95 -6.38 21.55 -15.81
CA ALA A 95 -7.02 21.44 -17.12
C ALA A 95 -7.44 22.81 -17.67
N ILE A 96 -7.99 23.70 -16.83
CA ILE A 96 -8.33 25.07 -17.23
C ILE A 96 -7.09 25.79 -17.77
N LEU A 97 -5.95 25.69 -17.06
CA LEU A 97 -4.69 26.28 -17.50
C LEU A 97 -4.18 25.66 -18.81
N LEU A 98 -4.29 24.34 -18.96
CA LEU A 98 -3.89 23.64 -20.17
C LEU A 98 -4.67 24.11 -21.41
N TYR A 99 -5.96 24.39 -21.26
CA TYR A 99 -6.84 24.79 -22.35
C TYR A 99 -6.94 26.31 -22.55
N LEU A 100 -6.35 27.11 -21.67
CA LEU A 100 -6.41 28.57 -21.73
C LEU A 100 -5.91 29.14 -23.09
N PRO A 101 -4.79 28.68 -23.68
CA PRO A 101 -4.33 29.17 -24.99
C PRO A 101 -5.34 28.88 -26.10
N LEU A 102 -5.96 27.69 -26.07
CA LEU A 102 -6.97 27.30 -27.05
C LEU A 102 -8.24 28.14 -26.89
N ASN A 103 -8.64 28.46 -25.66
CA ASN A 103 -9.76 29.35 -25.38
C ASN A 103 -9.53 30.76 -25.90
N ILE A 104 -8.31 31.29 -25.73
CA ILE A 104 -7.92 32.60 -26.28
C ILE A 104 -7.97 32.57 -27.82
N TYR A 105 -7.40 31.53 -28.43
CA TYR A 105 -7.43 31.37 -29.89
C TYR A 105 -8.85 31.28 -30.45
N ASN A 106 -9.75 30.59 -29.76
CA ASN A 106 -11.17 30.47 -30.14
C ASN A 106 -11.99 31.72 -29.83
N GLY A 107 -11.38 32.83 -29.37
CA GLY A 107 -12.07 34.08 -29.08
C GLY A 107 -13.00 34.03 -27.86
N TYR A 108 -12.80 33.08 -26.94
CA TYR A 108 -13.69 32.89 -25.78
C TYR A 108 -13.85 34.16 -24.93
N PHE A 109 -12.79 34.97 -24.83
CA PHE A 109 -12.75 36.21 -24.02
C PHE A 109 -13.19 37.47 -24.78
N SER A 110 -13.64 37.36 -26.02
CA SER A 110 -13.90 38.50 -26.90
C SER A 110 -15.36 39.02 -26.86
N GLY A 111 -16.23 38.45 -26.02
CA GLY A 111 -17.67 38.79 -25.94
C GLY A 111 -18.08 39.58 -24.68
N GLY A 112 -19.20 40.31 -24.76
CA GLY A 112 -19.80 41.05 -23.62
C GLY A 112 -20.49 40.12 -22.60
N HIS A 113 -20.42 40.49 -21.31
CA HIS A 113 -20.82 39.71 -20.11
C HIS A 113 -19.83 38.61 -19.65
N LEU A 114 -18.54 38.95 -19.64
CA LEU A 114 -17.45 38.03 -19.28
C LEU A 114 -17.54 37.40 -17.87
N PRO A 115 -17.87 38.12 -16.78
CA PRO A 115 -17.84 37.53 -15.43
C PRO A 115 -18.94 36.48 -15.19
N GLY A 116 -20.16 36.74 -15.64
CA GLY A 116 -21.29 35.82 -15.48
C GLY A 116 -21.11 34.54 -16.30
N LYS A 117 -20.61 34.68 -17.54
CA LYS A 117 -20.30 33.55 -18.42
C LYS A 117 -19.17 32.68 -17.85
N ILE A 118 -18.09 33.29 -17.35
CA ILE A 118 -16.99 32.55 -16.71
C ILE A 118 -17.48 31.79 -15.47
N LEU A 119 -18.32 32.40 -14.64
CA LEU A 119 -18.85 31.75 -13.44
C LEU A 119 -19.74 30.56 -13.79
N LYS A 120 -20.63 30.72 -14.78
CA LYS A 120 -21.47 29.66 -15.33
C LYS A 120 -20.62 28.49 -15.85
N ASP A 121 -19.64 28.77 -16.68
CA ASP A 121 -18.77 27.75 -17.28
C ASP A 121 -17.87 27.08 -16.22
N LEU A 122 -17.42 27.82 -15.22
CA LEU A 122 -16.61 27.26 -14.14
C LEU A 122 -17.41 26.25 -13.30
N LEU A 123 -18.67 26.54 -13.01
CA LEU A 123 -19.50 25.76 -12.08
C LEU A 123 -20.30 24.64 -12.75
N PHE A 124 -20.78 24.84 -13.98
CA PHE A 124 -21.73 23.92 -14.63
C PHE A 124 -21.20 23.35 -15.93
N ASP A 125 -20.81 24.21 -16.88
CA ASP A 125 -20.66 23.79 -18.28
C ASP A 125 -19.20 23.38 -18.64
N GLY A 126 -18.26 23.65 -17.75
CA GLY A 126 -16.83 23.51 -18.01
C GLY A 126 -16.29 24.69 -18.83
N THR A 127 -15.09 25.18 -18.51
CA THR A 127 -14.39 26.22 -19.29
C THR A 127 -14.07 25.80 -20.74
N MET A 128 -14.25 24.52 -21.03
CA MET A 128 -14.32 23.92 -22.36
C MET A 128 -15.39 22.84 -22.31
N TYR A 129 -16.17 22.69 -23.39
CA TYR A 129 -17.29 21.73 -23.48
C TYR A 129 -16.92 20.30 -23.04
N HIS A 130 -15.65 19.90 -23.17
CA HIS A 130 -15.20 18.55 -22.87
C HIS A 130 -14.89 18.35 -21.37
N LEU A 131 -14.66 19.43 -20.61
CA LEU A 131 -14.24 19.43 -19.20
C LEU A 131 -15.39 19.39 -18.20
N TRP A 132 -16.64 19.50 -18.65
CA TRP A 132 -17.87 19.52 -17.84
C TRP A 132 -17.95 18.38 -16.80
N TYR A 133 -17.34 17.23 -17.09
CA TYR A 133 -17.31 16.08 -16.19
C TYR A 133 -16.70 16.41 -14.81
N LEU A 134 -15.67 17.26 -14.76
CA LEU A 134 -14.96 17.58 -13.52
C LEU A 134 -15.83 18.37 -12.53
N PRO A 135 -16.42 19.52 -12.89
CA PRO A 135 -17.37 20.21 -12.02
C PRO A 135 -18.63 19.36 -11.76
N ALA A 136 -19.10 18.59 -12.75
CA ALA A 136 -20.24 17.70 -12.56
C ALA A 136 -19.98 16.60 -11.51
N ALA A 137 -18.78 16.00 -11.53
CA ALA A 137 -18.39 14.98 -10.55
C ALA A 137 -18.24 15.57 -9.14
N MET A 138 -17.78 16.83 -9.01
CA MET A 138 -17.67 17.52 -7.72
C MET A 138 -19.05 17.83 -7.14
N LEU A 139 -19.90 18.53 -7.89
CA LEU A 139 -21.23 18.91 -7.45
C LEU A 139 -22.10 17.67 -7.21
N GLY A 140 -22.05 16.70 -8.12
CA GLY A 140 -22.77 15.44 -7.97
C GLY A 140 -22.34 14.65 -6.74
N ALA A 141 -21.04 14.66 -6.39
CA ALA A 141 -20.55 13.99 -5.19
C ALA A 141 -21.08 14.62 -3.90
N VAL A 142 -21.21 15.96 -3.86
CA VAL A 142 -21.81 16.67 -2.73
C VAL A 142 -23.28 16.30 -2.58
N ILE A 143 -24.06 16.38 -3.67
CA ILE A 143 -25.49 16.05 -3.68
C ILE A 143 -25.71 14.59 -3.28
N ALA A 144 -25.00 13.64 -3.91
CA ALA A 144 -25.15 12.22 -3.63
C ALA A 144 -24.75 11.86 -2.19
N TRP A 145 -23.67 12.44 -1.68
CA TRP A 145 -23.24 12.22 -0.30
C TRP A 145 -24.26 12.77 0.71
N TYR A 146 -24.77 13.99 0.49
CA TYR A 146 -25.75 14.61 1.37
C TYR A 146 -27.09 13.85 1.35
N ALA A 147 -27.59 13.50 0.15
CA ALA A 147 -28.82 12.72 -0.02
C ALA A 147 -28.72 11.36 0.67
N ARG A 148 -27.61 10.63 0.49
CA ARG A 148 -27.35 9.36 1.19
C ARG A 148 -27.31 9.55 2.71
N LYS A 149 -26.63 10.60 3.20
CA LYS A 149 -26.49 10.89 4.63
C LYS A 149 -27.85 11.19 5.29
N ARG A 150 -28.75 11.90 4.60
CA ARG A 150 -30.06 12.31 5.13
C ARG A 150 -31.15 11.25 4.99
N MET A 151 -31.20 10.52 3.86
CA MET A 151 -32.37 9.72 3.47
C MET A 151 -32.05 8.24 3.20
N GLY A 152 -30.79 7.82 3.37
CA GLY A 152 -30.33 6.47 3.01
C GLY A 152 -30.34 6.21 1.50
N TYR A 153 -30.01 4.98 1.08
CA TYR A 153 -29.94 4.64 -0.34
C TYR A 153 -31.29 4.70 -1.09
N PRO A 154 -32.41 4.19 -0.55
CA PRO A 154 -33.70 4.26 -1.26
C PRO A 154 -34.16 5.70 -1.49
N GLY A 155 -34.12 6.55 -0.46
CA GLY A 155 -34.50 7.96 -0.58
C GLY A 155 -33.56 8.75 -1.47
N ALA A 156 -32.25 8.52 -1.37
CA ALA A 156 -31.28 9.17 -2.25
C ALA A 156 -31.43 8.73 -3.71
N LEU A 157 -31.74 7.46 -3.98
CA LEU A 157 -31.99 6.98 -5.34
C LEU A 157 -33.25 7.62 -5.92
N LEU A 158 -34.34 7.71 -5.16
CA LEU A 158 -35.58 8.35 -5.61
C LEU A 158 -35.37 9.83 -5.94
N LEU A 159 -34.72 10.58 -5.04
CA LEU A 159 -34.39 11.99 -5.26
C LEU A 159 -33.52 12.19 -6.51
N THR A 160 -32.44 11.42 -6.63
CA THR A 160 -31.49 11.58 -7.75
C THR A 160 -32.04 11.04 -9.07
N ALA A 161 -32.93 10.05 -9.05
CA ALA A 161 -33.66 9.59 -10.23
C ALA A 161 -34.68 10.64 -10.71
N ALA A 162 -35.38 11.32 -9.78
CA ALA A 162 -36.27 12.42 -10.14
C ALA A 162 -35.50 13.57 -10.81
N LEU A 163 -34.34 13.96 -10.25
CA LEU A 163 -33.44 14.92 -10.88
C LEU A 163 -32.98 14.46 -12.27
N TYR A 164 -32.67 13.17 -12.44
CA TYR A 164 -32.29 12.62 -13.75
C TYR A 164 -33.41 12.70 -14.78
N ILE A 165 -34.65 12.38 -14.39
CA ILE A 165 -35.82 12.46 -15.27
C ILE A 165 -36.05 13.92 -15.71
N ILE A 166 -35.98 14.88 -14.79
CA ILE A 166 -36.02 16.31 -15.13
C ILE A 166 -34.90 16.63 -16.13
N GLY A 167 -33.69 16.12 -15.90
CA GLY A 167 -32.59 16.28 -16.85
C GLY A 167 -32.89 15.73 -18.24
N CYS A 168 -33.51 14.56 -18.35
CA CYS A 168 -33.88 13.94 -19.64
C CYS A 168 -34.81 14.84 -20.47
N PHE A 169 -35.79 15.47 -19.83
CA PHE A 169 -36.70 16.42 -20.50
C PHE A 169 -36.02 17.73 -20.92
N GLY A 170 -34.84 18.06 -20.39
CA GLY A 170 -34.00 19.14 -20.90
C GLY A 170 -32.97 18.71 -21.96
N ASP A 171 -32.85 17.42 -22.27
CA ASP A 171 -31.83 16.83 -23.15
C ASP A 171 -32.52 16.02 -24.27
N SER A 172 -32.60 14.70 -24.13
CA SER A 172 -33.08 13.80 -25.19
C SER A 172 -34.61 13.76 -25.35
N TYR A 173 -35.37 14.24 -24.37
CA TYR A 173 -36.84 14.31 -24.41
C TYR A 173 -37.37 15.74 -24.56
N TYR A 174 -36.52 16.71 -24.90
CA TYR A 174 -36.87 18.13 -24.94
C TYR A 174 -38.03 18.46 -25.88
N GLY A 175 -38.14 17.80 -27.02
CA GLY A 175 -39.24 17.99 -27.98
C GLY A 175 -40.61 17.61 -27.44
N LEU A 176 -40.69 16.90 -26.30
CA LEU A 176 -41.94 16.72 -25.55
C LEU A 176 -42.18 17.86 -24.56
N ALA A 177 -41.13 18.30 -23.85
CA ALA A 177 -41.21 19.41 -22.91
C ALA A 177 -41.52 20.74 -23.61
N GLU A 178 -40.97 20.97 -24.80
CA GLU A 178 -41.17 22.20 -25.59
C GLU A 178 -42.63 22.40 -26.01
N ARG A 179 -43.39 21.31 -26.16
CA ARG A 179 -44.83 21.35 -26.49
C ARG A 179 -45.69 21.82 -25.32
N ILE A 180 -45.14 21.88 -24.11
CA ILE A 180 -45.84 22.27 -22.89
C ILE A 180 -45.34 23.67 -22.48
N PRO A 181 -46.17 24.73 -22.55
CA PRO A 181 -45.71 26.12 -22.41
C PRO A 181 -44.93 26.43 -21.13
N TRP A 182 -45.41 25.94 -19.98
CA TRP A 182 -44.76 26.20 -18.69
C TRP A 182 -43.43 25.44 -18.53
N LEU A 183 -43.31 24.25 -19.15
CA LEU A 183 -42.04 23.52 -19.18
C LEU A 183 -41.03 24.19 -20.11
N ARG A 184 -41.47 24.65 -21.28
CA ARG A 184 -40.63 25.40 -22.22
C ARG A 184 -40.02 26.63 -21.56
N GLU A 185 -40.82 27.42 -20.85
CA GLU A 185 -40.36 28.60 -20.12
C GLU A 185 -39.42 28.21 -18.97
N GLY A 186 -39.79 27.20 -18.18
CA GLY A 186 -38.94 26.70 -17.08
C GLY A 186 -37.57 26.22 -17.54
N TYR A 187 -37.51 25.45 -18.64
CA TYR A 187 -36.23 25.06 -19.25
C TYR A 187 -35.51 26.24 -19.90
N GLY A 188 -36.23 27.21 -20.47
CA GLY A 188 -35.65 28.45 -20.98
C GLY A 188 -34.87 29.21 -19.91
N GLN A 189 -35.46 29.36 -18.73
CA GLN A 189 -34.79 29.96 -17.56
C GLN A 189 -33.63 29.10 -17.06
N LEU A 190 -33.80 27.78 -17.02
CA LEU A 190 -32.72 26.86 -16.64
C LEU A 190 -31.50 26.99 -17.56
N PHE A 191 -31.73 27.14 -18.87
CA PHE A 191 -30.67 27.26 -19.87
C PHE A 191 -29.88 28.58 -19.78
N GLN A 192 -30.44 29.61 -19.12
CA GLN A 192 -29.67 30.81 -18.78
C GLN A 192 -28.56 30.49 -17.76
N VAL A 193 -28.77 29.51 -16.88
CA VAL A 193 -27.85 29.13 -15.80
C VAL A 193 -26.90 27.99 -16.20
N SER A 194 -27.34 27.04 -17.03
CA SER A 194 -26.51 25.94 -17.55
C SER A 194 -26.94 25.59 -18.96
N ASP A 195 -26.02 25.54 -19.91
CA ASP A 195 -26.34 25.35 -21.34
C ASP A 195 -27.03 24.00 -21.63
N TYR A 196 -26.89 23.02 -20.73
CA TYR A 196 -27.46 21.70 -20.86
C TYR A 196 -27.74 21.06 -19.49
N THR A 197 -28.71 20.15 -19.44
CA THR A 197 -29.05 19.43 -18.21
C THR A 197 -28.10 18.27 -17.91
N ARG A 198 -27.20 17.91 -18.84
CA ARG A 198 -26.13 16.94 -18.63
C ARG A 198 -25.01 17.50 -17.73
N ASN A 199 -25.32 17.78 -16.47
CA ASN A 199 -24.44 18.50 -15.54
C ASN A 199 -24.40 17.85 -14.14
N GLY A 200 -23.77 18.54 -13.19
CA GLY A 200 -23.59 18.06 -11.82
C GLY A 200 -24.86 17.90 -10.98
N ILE A 201 -25.98 18.48 -11.40
CA ILE A 201 -27.26 18.45 -10.68
C ILE A 201 -28.13 17.31 -11.20
N PHE A 202 -28.43 17.31 -12.50
CA PHE A 202 -29.41 16.38 -13.04
C PHE A 202 -28.79 15.06 -13.51
N TYR A 203 -27.51 15.04 -13.89
CA TYR A 203 -26.88 13.85 -14.46
C TYR A 203 -26.03 13.07 -13.45
N ALA A 204 -25.07 13.75 -12.81
CA ALA A 204 -24.03 13.07 -12.03
C ALA A 204 -24.52 12.31 -10.76
N PRO A 205 -25.45 12.83 -9.94
CA PRO A 205 -25.77 12.25 -8.63
C PRO A 205 -26.29 10.80 -8.68
N VAL A 206 -27.17 10.47 -9.63
CA VAL A 206 -27.80 9.14 -9.70
C VAL A 206 -26.76 8.03 -9.93
N PHE A 207 -25.78 8.26 -10.81
CA PHE A 207 -24.71 7.29 -11.06
C PHE A 207 -23.78 7.13 -9.86
N LEU A 208 -23.51 8.20 -9.11
CA LEU A 208 -22.74 8.13 -7.87
C LEU A 208 -23.46 7.27 -6.81
N ILE A 209 -24.78 7.46 -6.65
CA ILE A 209 -25.63 6.64 -5.76
C ILE A 209 -25.62 5.18 -6.19
N LEU A 210 -25.86 4.89 -7.48
CA LEU A 210 -25.86 3.53 -8.03
C LEU A 210 -24.52 2.80 -7.79
N GLY A 211 -23.39 3.51 -7.98
CA GLY A 211 -22.07 2.98 -7.65
C GLY A 211 -21.90 2.67 -6.15
N GLY A 212 -22.34 3.58 -5.27
CA GLY A 212 -22.32 3.37 -3.82
C GLY A 212 -23.18 2.18 -3.38
N MET A 213 -24.37 2.02 -3.95
CA MET A 213 -25.27 0.90 -3.67
C MET A 213 -24.61 -0.45 -3.98
N LEU A 214 -23.93 -0.57 -5.12
CA LEU A 214 -23.19 -1.79 -5.49
C LEU A 214 -22.01 -2.08 -4.56
N SER A 215 -21.38 -1.03 -3.99
CA SER A 215 -20.33 -1.21 -2.98
C SER A 215 -20.86 -1.78 -1.66
N ASP A 216 -22.02 -1.32 -1.20
CA ASP A 216 -22.54 -1.67 0.14
C ASP A 216 -23.44 -2.92 0.15
N ARG A 217 -24.24 -3.13 -0.90
CA ARG A 217 -25.09 -4.32 -1.02
C ARG A 217 -24.33 -5.53 -1.58
N GLY A 218 -23.16 -5.31 -2.19
CA GLY A 218 -22.46 -6.35 -2.92
C GLY A 218 -23.20 -6.72 -4.21
N ARG A 219 -22.74 -7.79 -4.88
CA ARG A 219 -23.34 -8.24 -6.14
C ARG A 219 -24.69 -8.93 -5.85
N THR A 220 -25.76 -8.50 -6.51
CA THR A 220 -27.09 -9.11 -6.38
C THR A 220 -27.36 -10.24 -7.38
N LEU A 221 -26.69 -10.23 -8.55
CA LEU A 221 -26.93 -11.17 -9.66
C LEU A 221 -25.70 -12.04 -9.99
N ALA A 222 -25.89 -13.21 -10.61
CA ALA A 222 -24.80 -14.06 -11.13
C ALA A 222 -24.06 -13.43 -12.33
N LYS A 223 -22.84 -13.88 -12.69
CA LYS A 223 -22.08 -13.29 -13.82
C LYS A 223 -22.86 -13.31 -15.14
N ARG A 224 -23.48 -14.45 -15.46
CA ARG A 224 -24.32 -14.62 -16.66
C ARG A 224 -25.58 -13.77 -16.60
N GLN A 225 -26.21 -13.67 -15.43
CA GLN A 225 -27.40 -12.84 -15.21
C GLN A 225 -27.09 -11.35 -15.34
N SER A 226 -25.96 -10.86 -14.80
CA SER A 226 -25.52 -9.48 -14.97
C SER A 226 -25.24 -9.15 -16.44
N LEU A 227 -24.65 -10.08 -17.20
CA LEU A 227 -24.44 -9.90 -18.63
C LEU A 227 -25.77 -9.87 -19.40
N ALA A 228 -26.67 -10.82 -19.13
CA ALA A 228 -27.98 -10.86 -19.77
C ALA A 228 -28.79 -9.58 -19.47
N ALA A 229 -28.84 -9.15 -18.21
CA ALA A 229 -29.51 -7.92 -17.81
C ALA A 229 -28.88 -6.67 -18.46
N PHE A 230 -27.55 -6.64 -18.59
CA PHE A 230 -26.87 -5.59 -19.36
C PHE A 230 -27.27 -5.60 -20.83
N LEU A 231 -27.24 -6.75 -21.51
CA LEU A 231 -27.59 -6.85 -22.93
C LEU A 231 -29.05 -6.45 -23.19
N VAL A 232 -29.98 -6.87 -22.32
CA VAL A 232 -31.40 -6.48 -22.43
C VAL A 232 -31.57 -4.97 -22.22
N SER A 233 -31.04 -4.41 -21.14
CA SER A 233 -31.14 -2.97 -20.87
C SER A 233 -30.43 -2.11 -21.93
N PHE A 234 -29.30 -2.59 -22.46
CA PHE A 234 -28.59 -1.95 -23.56
C PHE A 234 -29.40 -2.00 -24.87
N GLY A 235 -30.05 -3.13 -25.17
CA GLY A 235 -30.96 -3.24 -26.32
C GLY A 235 -32.15 -2.29 -26.22
N LEU A 236 -32.74 -2.15 -25.03
CA LEU A 236 -33.80 -1.16 -24.77
C LEU A 236 -33.29 0.28 -24.91
N MET A 237 -32.07 0.57 -24.45
CA MET A 237 -31.44 1.88 -24.64
C MET A 237 -31.19 2.20 -26.12
N LEU A 238 -30.78 1.20 -26.91
CA LEU A 238 -30.63 1.35 -28.35
C LEU A 238 -31.97 1.64 -29.03
N ALA A 239 -33.02 0.91 -28.68
CA ALA A 239 -34.37 1.16 -29.19
C ALA A 239 -34.89 2.55 -28.80
N GLU A 240 -34.69 2.96 -27.54
CA GLU A 240 -35.01 4.30 -27.05
C GLU A 240 -34.31 5.38 -27.87
N ALA A 241 -32.98 5.27 -28.05
CA ALA A 241 -32.20 6.26 -28.79
C ALA A 241 -32.62 6.36 -30.27
N LEU A 242 -32.87 5.23 -30.94
CA LEU A 242 -33.33 5.22 -32.33
C LEU A 242 -34.73 5.82 -32.46
N THR A 243 -35.62 5.54 -31.51
CA THR A 243 -36.98 6.10 -31.47
C THR A 243 -36.93 7.62 -31.31
N LEU A 244 -36.16 8.11 -30.33
CA LEU A 244 -36.02 9.54 -30.08
C LEU A 244 -35.44 10.28 -31.29
N ARG A 245 -34.49 9.66 -32.00
CA ARG A 245 -33.91 10.19 -33.24
C ARG A 245 -34.93 10.23 -34.36
N GLN A 246 -35.70 9.16 -34.55
CA GLN A 246 -36.72 9.08 -35.60
C GLN A 246 -37.81 10.16 -35.45
N PHE A 247 -38.18 10.48 -34.21
CA PHE A 247 -39.17 11.53 -33.92
C PHE A 247 -38.55 12.93 -33.75
N HIS A 248 -37.23 13.09 -33.93
CA HIS A 248 -36.50 14.34 -33.76
C HIS A 248 -36.80 15.08 -32.44
N LEU A 249 -36.97 14.33 -31.35
CA LEU A 249 -37.35 14.89 -30.04
C LEU A 249 -36.16 15.46 -29.26
N GLN A 250 -34.94 15.19 -29.71
CA GLN A 250 -33.74 15.40 -28.92
C GLN A 250 -33.17 16.80 -29.15
N ARG A 251 -32.97 17.56 -28.07
CA ARG A 251 -32.10 18.76 -28.11
C ARG A 251 -30.63 18.35 -28.12
N HIS A 252 -30.33 17.33 -27.32
CA HIS A 252 -29.02 16.68 -27.23
C HIS A 252 -29.21 15.17 -27.06
N ASP A 253 -28.24 14.38 -27.55
CA ASP A 253 -28.28 12.91 -27.51
C ASP A 253 -27.46 12.33 -26.35
N SER A 254 -27.70 12.76 -25.11
CA SER A 254 -26.79 12.44 -24.01
C SER A 254 -27.42 11.74 -22.80
N MET A 255 -28.75 11.73 -22.66
CA MET A 255 -29.44 11.19 -21.50
C MET A 255 -30.57 10.24 -21.93
N TYR A 256 -30.55 8.99 -21.44
CA TYR A 256 -31.56 7.99 -21.75
C TYR A 256 -32.07 7.34 -20.47
N LEU A 257 -33.36 7.03 -20.40
CA LEU A 257 -33.96 6.33 -19.26
C LEU A 257 -33.33 4.95 -19.08
N PHE A 258 -33.11 4.20 -20.18
CA PHE A 258 -32.47 2.89 -20.13
C PHE A 258 -30.94 2.95 -19.94
N LEU A 259 -30.32 4.14 -19.95
CA LEU A 259 -28.91 4.30 -19.57
C LEU A 259 -28.68 3.95 -18.10
N LEU A 260 -29.64 4.23 -17.21
CA LEU A 260 -29.54 3.90 -15.79
C LEU A 260 -29.39 2.39 -15.53
N PRO A 261 -30.32 1.52 -15.99
CA PRO A 261 -30.15 0.07 -15.83
C PRO A 261 -28.96 -0.47 -16.63
N ALA A 262 -28.69 0.03 -17.84
CA ALA A 262 -27.54 -0.40 -18.64
C ALA A 262 -26.21 -0.15 -17.91
N ALA A 263 -26.00 1.05 -17.37
CA ALA A 263 -24.81 1.37 -16.59
C ALA A 263 -24.73 0.53 -15.29
N PHE A 264 -25.85 0.35 -14.60
CA PHE A 264 -25.92 -0.44 -13.37
C PHE A 264 -25.50 -1.90 -13.58
N PHE A 265 -26.07 -2.56 -14.59
CA PHE A 265 -25.78 -3.96 -14.88
C PHE A 265 -24.40 -4.15 -15.52
N LEU A 266 -23.94 -3.22 -16.36
CA LEU A 266 -22.56 -3.22 -16.86
C LEU A 266 -21.58 -3.16 -15.69
N PHE A 267 -21.75 -2.21 -14.77
CA PHE A 267 -20.87 -2.07 -13.62
C PHE A 267 -20.89 -3.31 -12.73
N GLY A 268 -22.09 -3.87 -12.47
CA GLY A 268 -22.26 -5.14 -11.77
C GLY A 268 -21.54 -6.32 -12.44
N TRP A 269 -21.55 -6.39 -13.77
CA TRP A 269 -20.82 -7.39 -14.55
C TRP A 269 -19.30 -7.18 -14.51
N LEU A 270 -18.82 -5.94 -14.57
CA LEU A 270 -17.39 -5.61 -14.47
C LEU A 270 -16.80 -5.99 -13.09
N LEU A 271 -17.60 -5.83 -12.02
CA LEU A 271 -17.21 -6.26 -10.66
C LEU A 271 -16.96 -7.77 -10.54
N THR A 272 -17.39 -8.58 -11.53
CA THR A 272 -17.16 -10.04 -11.54
C THR A 272 -15.74 -10.43 -11.94
N PHE A 273 -15.00 -9.53 -12.58
CA PHE A 273 -13.63 -9.78 -13.02
C PHE A 273 -12.66 -9.33 -11.92
N ARG A 274 -12.11 -10.33 -11.21
CA ARG A 274 -11.17 -10.17 -10.09
C ARG A 274 -9.76 -10.57 -10.49
N GLY A 275 -8.76 -9.75 -10.19
CA GLY A 275 -7.38 -10.00 -10.60
C GLY A 275 -6.38 -8.99 -10.06
N ARG A 276 -5.25 -8.80 -10.75
CA ARG A 276 -4.22 -7.81 -10.36
C ARG A 276 -4.76 -6.39 -10.52
N ARG A 277 -4.44 -5.50 -9.58
CA ARG A 277 -4.63 -4.05 -9.78
C ARG A 277 -3.64 -3.57 -10.83
N ILE A 278 -4.12 -2.89 -11.86
CA ILE A 278 -3.24 -2.36 -12.91
C ILE A 278 -3.20 -0.84 -12.77
N VAL A 279 -2.30 -0.34 -11.90
CA VAL A 279 -2.21 1.08 -11.53
C VAL A 279 -2.00 1.97 -12.76
N PHE A 280 -1.21 1.48 -13.72
CA PHE A 280 -0.95 2.15 -14.98
C PHE A 280 -2.21 2.45 -15.79
N LEU A 281 -3.17 1.51 -15.89
CA LEU A 281 -4.41 1.73 -16.66
C LEU A 281 -5.27 2.85 -16.08
N ARG A 282 -5.27 2.98 -14.75
CA ARG A 282 -6.03 4.04 -14.07
C ARG A 282 -5.48 5.43 -14.38
N ASP A 283 -4.17 5.62 -14.25
CA ASP A 283 -3.57 6.95 -14.34
C ASP A 283 -3.49 7.42 -15.81
N SER A 284 -3.29 6.50 -16.75
CA SER A 284 -3.35 6.79 -18.19
C SER A 284 -4.77 7.10 -18.70
N ALA A 285 -5.83 6.45 -18.21
CA ALA A 285 -7.20 6.75 -18.65
C ALA A 285 -7.60 8.22 -18.40
N MET A 286 -7.20 8.79 -17.25
CA MET A 286 -7.46 10.20 -16.95
C MET A 286 -6.68 11.14 -17.87
N LEU A 287 -5.42 10.81 -18.18
CA LEU A 287 -4.61 11.60 -19.12
C LEU A 287 -5.19 11.53 -20.53
N ILE A 288 -5.65 10.35 -20.97
CA ILE A 288 -6.32 10.20 -22.26
C ILE A 288 -7.57 11.09 -22.33
N TYR A 289 -8.39 11.07 -21.27
CA TYR A 289 -9.55 11.94 -21.16
C TYR A 289 -9.16 13.43 -21.22
N LEU A 290 -8.11 13.86 -20.52
CA LEU A 290 -7.72 15.28 -20.49
C LEU A 290 -7.02 15.77 -21.76
N LEU A 291 -6.30 14.90 -22.47
CA LEU A 291 -5.40 15.30 -23.57
C LEU A 291 -6.01 15.09 -24.97
N HIS A 292 -7.02 14.22 -25.12
CA HIS A 292 -7.55 13.90 -26.45
C HIS A 292 -8.03 15.12 -27.26
N PRO A 293 -8.69 16.16 -26.71
CA PRO A 293 -9.11 17.32 -27.49
C PRO A 293 -7.91 18.09 -28.06
N MET A 294 -6.82 18.21 -27.30
CA MET A 294 -5.57 18.79 -27.81
C MET A 294 -4.98 17.94 -28.93
N MET A 295 -5.07 16.61 -28.82
CA MET A 295 -4.56 15.73 -29.87
C MET A 295 -5.40 15.78 -31.15
N ILE A 296 -6.70 16.09 -31.08
CA ILE A 296 -7.51 16.40 -32.27
C ILE A 296 -6.92 17.59 -33.02
N VAL A 297 -6.58 18.68 -32.30
CA VAL A 297 -5.97 19.88 -32.90
C VAL A 297 -4.60 19.56 -33.48
N VAL A 298 -3.76 18.81 -32.74
CA VAL A 298 -2.42 18.41 -33.20
C VAL A 298 -2.48 17.53 -34.45
N VAL A 299 -3.37 16.54 -34.51
CA VAL A 299 -3.54 15.69 -35.68
C VAL A 299 -3.99 16.51 -36.89
N ARG A 300 -4.94 17.45 -36.72
CA ARG A 300 -5.38 18.35 -37.80
C ARG A 300 -4.25 19.26 -38.28
N MET A 301 -3.45 19.80 -37.37
CA MET A 301 -2.28 20.63 -37.70
C MET A 301 -1.23 19.83 -38.47
N ALA A 302 -0.89 18.62 -38.00
CA ALA A 302 0.05 17.74 -38.68
C ALA A 302 -0.42 17.34 -40.08
N ALA A 303 -1.72 17.08 -40.25
CA ALA A 303 -2.32 16.78 -41.54
C ALA A 303 -2.18 17.93 -42.55
N ARG A 304 -2.33 19.19 -42.10
CA ARG A 304 -2.09 20.37 -42.94
C ARG A 304 -0.63 20.52 -43.35
N LEU A 305 0.29 20.34 -42.41
CA LEU A 305 1.73 20.52 -42.66
C LEU A 305 2.33 19.43 -43.56
N THR A 306 1.80 18.21 -43.49
CA THR A 306 2.29 17.06 -44.26
C THR A 306 1.56 16.84 -45.59
N GLY A 307 0.50 17.62 -45.88
CA GLY A 307 -0.36 17.41 -47.04
C GLY A 307 -1.27 16.18 -46.95
N LEU A 308 -1.31 15.47 -45.82
CA LEU A 308 -2.09 14.24 -45.61
C LEU A 308 -3.53 14.50 -45.11
N TRP A 309 -4.12 15.65 -45.47
CA TRP A 309 -5.46 16.04 -45.01
C TRP A 309 -6.58 15.03 -45.34
N PRO A 310 -6.67 14.50 -46.58
CA PRO A 310 -7.71 13.52 -46.91
C PRO A 310 -7.61 12.23 -46.08
N LEU A 311 -6.38 11.81 -45.76
CA LEU A 311 -6.15 10.59 -45.00
C LEU A 311 -6.37 10.78 -43.50
N LEU A 312 -5.83 11.84 -42.91
CA LEU A 312 -5.80 12.02 -41.45
C LEU A 312 -7.02 12.77 -40.88
N VAL A 313 -7.83 13.42 -41.72
CA VAL A 313 -8.98 14.23 -41.27
C VAL A 313 -10.29 13.81 -41.96
N GLU A 314 -10.30 13.62 -43.28
CA GLU A 314 -11.54 13.27 -44.00
C GLU A 314 -11.95 11.80 -43.78
N ASN A 315 -10.97 10.90 -43.66
CA ASN A 315 -11.24 9.54 -43.21
C ASN A 315 -11.45 9.52 -41.68
N SER A 316 -12.71 9.46 -41.27
CA SER A 316 -13.09 9.57 -39.85
C SER A 316 -12.51 8.46 -38.97
N LEU A 317 -12.35 7.25 -39.51
CA LEU A 317 -11.79 6.12 -38.75
C LEU A 317 -10.28 6.30 -38.55
N VAL A 318 -9.57 6.71 -39.60
CA VAL A 318 -8.13 7.02 -39.52
C VAL A 318 -7.91 8.20 -38.58
N HIS A 319 -8.75 9.24 -38.64
CA HIS A 319 -8.70 10.37 -37.72
C HIS A 319 -8.84 9.92 -36.26
N TYR A 320 -9.85 9.11 -35.95
CA TYR A 320 -10.04 8.54 -34.60
C TYR A 320 -8.82 7.75 -34.12
N LEU A 321 -8.29 6.85 -34.96
CA LEU A 321 -7.12 6.04 -34.63
C LEU A 321 -5.87 6.91 -34.40
N ALA A 322 -5.64 7.91 -35.25
CA ALA A 322 -4.54 8.86 -35.10
C ALA A 322 -4.64 9.65 -33.78
N VAL A 323 -5.83 10.11 -33.42
CA VAL A 323 -6.07 10.81 -32.13
C VAL A 323 -5.86 9.84 -30.96
N CYS A 324 -6.33 8.60 -31.05
CA CYS A 324 -6.14 7.60 -29.99
C CYS A 324 -4.67 7.25 -29.77
N ILE A 325 -3.91 7.00 -30.85
CA ILE A 325 -2.49 6.66 -30.80
C ILE A 325 -1.68 7.84 -30.28
N SER A 326 -1.87 9.05 -30.83
CA SER A 326 -1.14 10.24 -30.38
C SER A 326 -1.44 10.56 -28.92
N THR A 327 -2.70 10.49 -28.49
CA THR A 327 -3.10 10.70 -27.09
C THR A 327 -2.47 9.66 -26.16
N LEU A 328 -2.45 8.39 -26.56
CA LEU A 328 -1.80 7.34 -25.78
C LEU A 328 -0.30 7.60 -25.68
N LEU A 329 0.40 7.85 -26.78
CA LEU A 329 1.84 8.12 -26.79
C LEU A 329 2.21 9.31 -25.91
N VAL A 330 1.50 10.44 -26.03
CA VAL A 330 1.73 11.61 -25.18
C VAL A 330 1.40 11.31 -23.72
N SER A 331 0.34 10.56 -23.43
CA SER A 331 0.03 10.12 -22.06
C SER A 331 1.14 9.24 -21.48
N LEU A 332 1.73 8.33 -22.25
CA LEU A 332 2.84 7.48 -21.83
C LEU A 332 4.13 8.28 -21.61
N LEU A 333 4.42 9.22 -22.50
CA LEU A 333 5.53 10.16 -22.35
C LEU A 333 5.36 11.00 -21.09
N LEU A 334 4.18 11.59 -20.90
CA LEU A 334 3.88 12.37 -19.69
C LEU A 334 3.94 11.52 -18.43
N LEU A 335 3.52 10.26 -18.43
CA LEU A 335 3.69 9.38 -17.26
C LEU A 335 5.18 9.11 -16.97
N ARG A 336 5.99 8.86 -18.01
CA ARG A 336 7.46 8.71 -17.86
C ARG A 336 8.12 10.01 -17.37
N PHE A 337 7.71 11.15 -17.92
CA PHE A 337 8.17 12.48 -17.51
C PHE A 337 7.57 12.92 -16.17
N TRP A 338 6.45 12.39 -15.72
CA TRP A 338 5.88 12.66 -14.41
C TRP A 338 6.61 11.87 -13.33
N ASP A 339 7.04 10.64 -13.63
CA ASP A 339 7.93 9.86 -12.78
C ASP A 339 9.37 10.44 -12.76
N GLY A 340 9.86 10.95 -13.89
CA GLY A 340 11.11 11.71 -13.97
C GLY A 340 11.01 13.16 -13.44
N GLY A 341 9.84 13.76 -13.54
CA GLY A 341 9.54 15.16 -13.22
C GLY A 341 9.16 15.35 -11.76
N LYS A 342 8.62 14.34 -11.07
CA LYS A 342 8.57 14.32 -9.61
C LYS A 342 9.96 14.37 -8.96
N LYS A 343 10.99 13.85 -9.64
CA LYS A 343 12.40 14.03 -9.22
C LYS A 343 12.92 15.43 -9.53
N ARG A 344 12.51 16.02 -10.68
CA ARG A 344 13.00 17.32 -11.19
C ARG A 344 12.30 18.55 -10.57
N PHE A 345 10.99 18.47 -10.31
CA PHE A 345 10.19 19.49 -9.64
C PHE A 345 10.54 19.58 -8.15
N ARG A 346 10.92 18.46 -7.51
CA ARG A 346 11.51 18.45 -6.16
C ARG A 346 12.90 19.09 -6.11
N THR A 347 13.66 19.11 -7.21
CA THR A 347 14.99 19.74 -7.27
C THR A 347 14.90 21.22 -7.60
N LEU A 348 13.95 21.67 -8.42
CA LEU A 348 13.70 23.10 -8.67
C LEU A 348 13.19 23.86 -7.44
N PHE A 349 12.35 23.25 -6.60
CA PHE A 349 11.92 23.82 -5.31
C PHE A 349 12.90 23.53 -4.14
N SER A 350 14.07 22.97 -4.43
CA SER A 350 15.14 22.66 -3.46
C SER A 350 16.39 23.52 -3.63
N GLY A 351 16.35 24.58 -4.44
CA GLY A 351 17.38 25.63 -4.43
C GLY A 351 18.82 25.13 -4.60
N LYS A 352 19.11 24.28 -5.59
CA LYS A 352 20.50 23.96 -5.97
C LYS A 352 20.76 24.25 -7.43
N SER A 353 21.69 25.17 -7.67
CA SER A 353 22.18 25.61 -8.98
C SER A 353 23.02 24.50 -9.66
N PRO A 354 23.03 24.38 -11.00
CA PRO A 354 23.76 23.32 -11.69
C PRO A 354 25.22 23.72 -11.93
N GLY A 355 26.14 23.11 -11.18
CA GLY A 355 27.58 23.13 -11.47
C GLY A 355 27.95 22.11 -12.55
N LYS A 356 28.66 22.59 -13.58
CA LYS A 356 29.18 21.85 -14.73
C LYS A 356 30.29 20.85 -14.33
N GLY A 357 30.35 19.74 -15.08
CA GLY A 357 31.63 19.12 -15.49
C GLY A 357 31.92 17.73 -14.95
N GLY A 358 32.16 16.77 -15.86
CA GLY A 358 32.84 15.51 -15.56
C GLY A 358 32.33 14.31 -16.36
N LYS A 359 32.75 14.19 -17.62
CA LYS A 359 32.59 12.98 -18.45
C LYS A 359 33.39 11.81 -17.85
N GLY A 360 32.77 10.64 -17.79
CA GLY A 360 33.41 9.35 -17.52
C GLY A 360 32.37 8.26 -17.73
N GLU A 361 32.39 7.65 -18.92
CA GLU A 361 31.44 6.63 -19.37
C GLU A 361 32.08 5.23 -19.25
N LYS A 362 31.22 4.24 -18.96
CA LYS A 362 31.42 2.76 -18.84
C LYS A 362 31.81 2.31 -17.42
N ASP A 363 31.00 1.54 -16.68
CA ASP A 363 30.36 0.29 -17.08
C ASP A 363 28.89 0.09 -16.64
N HIS A 364 28.18 -0.69 -17.45
CA HIS A 364 26.78 -1.09 -17.31
C HIS A 364 26.56 -2.19 -16.25
N LYS A 365 25.73 -1.89 -15.25
CA LYS A 365 24.66 -2.74 -14.63
C LYS A 365 24.30 -2.17 -13.25
N GLY A 366 23.33 -1.25 -13.15
CA GLY A 366 22.98 -0.64 -11.86
C GLY A 366 21.80 0.34 -11.86
N GLY A 367 20.74 0.07 -12.62
CA GLY A 367 19.64 1.02 -12.81
C GLY A 367 18.43 0.81 -11.90
N LEU A 368 18.57 0.96 -10.57
CA LEU A 368 17.47 1.26 -9.59
C LEU A 368 17.98 1.31 -8.13
N GLN A 369 19.03 2.09 -7.86
CA GLN A 369 19.35 2.51 -6.48
C GLN A 369 19.42 4.04 -6.45
N GLY A 370 18.27 4.70 -6.33
CA GLY A 370 18.29 6.07 -5.80
C GLY A 370 18.95 6.03 -4.44
N ASN A 371 19.81 7.02 -4.13
CA ASN A 371 20.62 7.09 -2.91
C ASN A 371 19.84 6.61 -1.67
N ARG A 372 19.97 5.32 -1.33
CA ARG A 372 19.22 4.68 -0.24
C ARG A 372 19.63 5.22 1.13
N GLN A 373 20.71 6.02 1.16
CA GLN A 373 21.29 6.62 2.36
C GLN A 373 21.16 8.16 2.36
N GLY A 374 20.16 8.69 1.64
CA GLY A 374 19.96 10.14 1.48
C GLY A 374 19.26 10.85 2.66
N ARG A 375 18.61 10.11 3.57
CA ARG A 375 17.91 10.65 4.75
C ARG A 375 18.23 9.86 6.02
N ALA A 376 17.53 8.75 6.21
CA ALA A 376 17.69 7.79 7.29
C ALA A 376 17.48 6.38 6.71
N TRP A 377 18.26 5.40 7.16
CA TRP A 377 18.29 4.04 6.62
C TRP A 377 18.69 3.02 7.69
N LEU A 378 18.45 1.74 7.40
CA LEU A 378 18.95 0.62 8.17
C LEU A 378 20.11 -0.02 7.40
N GLU A 379 21.25 -0.21 8.06
CA GLU A 379 22.34 -1.06 7.56
C GLU A 379 22.20 -2.44 8.17
N ILE A 380 22.30 -3.47 7.33
CA ILE A 380 22.20 -4.87 7.71
C ILE A 380 23.51 -5.56 7.34
N SER A 381 24.31 -5.92 8.34
CA SER A 381 25.62 -6.55 8.12
C SER A 381 25.47 -8.03 7.78
N ARG A 382 25.89 -8.39 6.57
CA ARG A 382 25.93 -9.80 6.14
C ARG A 382 26.99 -10.59 6.91
N GLU A 383 28.12 -9.96 7.22
CA GLU A 383 29.23 -10.59 7.95
C GLU A 383 28.82 -10.93 9.39
N ASN A 384 28.13 -10.01 10.08
CA ASN A 384 27.68 -10.24 11.45
C ASN A 384 26.57 -11.31 11.51
N LEU A 385 25.64 -11.32 10.56
CA LEU A 385 24.65 -12.40 10.46
C LEU A 385 25.30 -13.76 10.27
N ARG A 386 26.31 -13.87 9.39
CA ARG A 386 27.06 -15.12 9.18
C ARG A 386 27.78 -15.56 10.46
N HIS A 387 28.51 -14.64 11.09
CA HIS A 387 29.20 -14.89 12.36
C HIS A 387 28.24 -15.42 13.42
N ASN A 388 27.08 -14.78 13.59
CA ASN A 388 26.09 -15.22 14.57
C ASN A 388 25.55 -16.63 14.27
N VAL A 389 25.28 -16.95 13.00
CA VAL A 389 24.86 -18.30 12.60
C VAL A 389 25.92 -19.34 12.97
N GLU A 390 27.19 -19.06 12.68
CA GLU A 390 28.31 -19.95 12.99
C GLU A 390 28.49 -20.10 14.50
N GLU A 391 28.43 -19.01 15.25
CA GLU A 391 28.57 -19.02 16.71
C GLU A 391 27.45 -19.81 17.38
N LEU A 392 26.20 -19.60 16.96
CA LEU A 392 25.06 -20.33 17.50
C LEU A 392 25.14 -21.83 17.18
N LYS A 393 25.62 -22.20 15.98
CA LYS A 393 25.83 -23.60 15.59
C LYS A 393 26.85 -24.32 16.47
N LYS A 394 27.86 -23.63 17.02
CA LYS A 394 28.83 -24.23 17.96
C LYS A 394 28.20 -24.61 19.30
N ILE A 395 27.15 -23.90 19.72
CA ILE A 395 26.47 -24.10 21.00
C ILE A 395 25.38 -25.17 20.87
N MET A 396 24.79 -25.28 19.69
CA MET A 396 23.72 -26.25 19.42
C MET A 396 24.19 -27.69 19.61
N PRO A 397 23.32 -28.59 20.11
CA PRO A 397 23.62 -30.01 20.19
C PRO A 397 23.95 -30.61 18.81
N GLU A 398 24.77 -31.66 18.79
CA GLU A 398 25.07 -32.39 17.55
C GLU A 398 23.79 -32.91 16.89
N GLY A 399 23.71 -32.80 15.56
CA GLY A 399 22.52 -33.18 14.77
C GLY A 399 21.36 -32.18 14.84
N CYS A 400 21.41 -31.18 15.72
CA CYS A 400 20.37 -30.15 15.82
C CYS A 400 20.44 -29.13 14.67
N ARG A 401 19.27 -28.72 14.16
CA ARG A 401 19.15 -27.77 13.05
C ARG A 401 18.68 -26.39 13.51
N LEU A 402 19.24 -25.35 12.89
CA LEU A 402 18.87 -23.97 13.20
C LEU A 402 17.60 -23.62 12.43
N MET A 403 16.54 -23.27 13.16
CA MET A 403 15.33 -22.70 12.57
C MET A 403 15.33 -21.18 12.76
N ALA A 404 15.61 -20.44 11.69
CA ALA A 404 15.72 -18.98 11.74
C ALA A 404 14.34 -18.32 11.85
N VAL A 405 14.11 -17.58 12.93
CA VAL A 405 12.84 -16.88 13.15
C VAL A 405 12.90 -15.50 12.47
N VAL A 406 12.21 -15.39 11.33
CA VAL A 406 12.24 -14.23 10.43
C VAL A 406 10.91 -13.45 10.38
N LYS A 407 10.04 -13.65 11.39
CA LYS A 407 8.78 -12.90 11.56
C LYS A 407 9.01 -11.40 11.76
N ALA A 408 7.98 -10.61 11.47
CA ALA A 408 7.96 -9.15 11.60
C ALA A 408 9.16 -8.49 10.88
N GLU A 409 9.27 -8.74 9.57
CA GLU A 409 10.38 -8.26 8.74
C GLU A 409 11.75 -8.71 9.27
N ALA A 410 11.90 -9.97 9.69
CA ALA A 410 13.11 -10.46 10.36
C ALA A 410 13.52 -9.56 11.54
N TYR A 411 12.58 -9.29 12.45
CA TYR A 411 12.78 -8.34 13.55
C TYR A 411 13.25 -6.97 13.03
N GLY A 412 12.64 -6.46 11.95
CA GLY A 412 12.99 -5.18 11.32
C GLY A 412 14.14 -5.19 10.31
N HIS A 413 14.92 -6.26 10.21
CA HIS A 413 16.09 -6.38 9.32
C HIS A 413 15.72 -6.50 7.82
N GLY A 414 14.47 -6.79 7.50
CA GLY A 414 13.96 -7.08 6.15
C GLY A 414 13.71 -8.56 6.00
N GLY A 415 12.42 -8.96 5.94
CA GLY A 415 12.03 -10.36 6.04
C GLY A 415 12.56 -11.23 4.89
N VAL A 416 12.34 -10.77 3.66
CA VAL A 416 12.75 -11.49 2.45
C VAL A 416 14.26 -11.44 2.26
N GLU A 417 14.86 -10.26 2.42
CA GLU A 417 16.30 -10.05 2.26
C GLU A 417 17.08 -10.91 3.24
N THR A 418 16.70 -10.90 4.52
CA THR A 418 17.40 -11.66 5.56
C THR A 418 17.20 -13.16 5.39
N ALA A 419 15.97 -13.63 5.09
CA ALA A 419 15.72 -15.05 4.84
C ALA A 419 16.54 -15.58 3.64
N THR A 420 16.69 -14.76 2.60
CA THR A 420 17.49 -15.12 1.42
C THR A 420 18.98 -15.21 1.76
N LEU A 421 19.51 -14.22 2.51
CA LEU A 421 20.91 -14.24 2.97
C LEU A 421 21.21 -15.46 3.86
N LEU A 422 20.30 -15.80 4.78
CA LEU A 422 20.43 -16.96 5.65
C LEU A 422 20.36 -18.28 4.86
N ALA A 423 19.51 -18.35 3.84
CA ALA A 423 19.45 -19.52 2.94
C ALA A 423 20.77 -19.72 2.18
N GLU A 424 21.41 -18.64 1.73
CA GLU A 424 22.75 -18.68 1.12
C GLU A 424 23.84 -19.13 2.11
N MET A 425 23.62 -18.95 3.42
CA MET A 425 24.50 -19.42 4.50
C MET A 425 24.18 -20.87 4.92
N GLY A 426 23.31 -21.57 4.19
CA GLY A 426 22.95 -22.96 4.46
C GLY A 426 21.89 -23.15 5.56
N VAL A 427 21.15 -22.11 5.93
CA VAL A 427 19.96 -22.26 6.77
C VAL A 427 18.79 -22.72 5.91
N ASP A 428 18.16 -23.82 6.28
CA ASP A 428 17.10 -24.46 5.49
C ASP A 428 15.81 -24.71 6.28
N ALA A 429 15.70 -24.14 7.48
CA ALA A 429 14.48 -24.10 8.29
C ALA A 429 14.21 -22.67 8.75
N PHE A 430 12.98 -22.19 8.54
CA PHE A 430 12.55 -20.83 8.84
C PHE A 430 11.24 -20.84 9.62
N ALA A 431 11.04 -19.81 10.45
CA ALA A 431 9.78 -19.61 11.15
C ALA A 431 9.24 -18.18 10.96
N THR A 432 7.96 -18.08 10.59
CA THR A 432 7.22 -16.81 10.45
C THR A 432 6.06 -16.76 11.45
N ALA A 433 5.44 -15.59 11.64
CA ALA A 433 4.24 -15.48 12.47
C ALA A 433 2.98 -15.78 11.66
N THR A 434 2.97 -15.44 10.37
CA THR A 434 1.76 -15.46 9.53
C THR A 434 1.98 -16.16 8.19
N LEU A 435 0.86 -16.56 7.58
CA LEU A 435 0.82 -17.12 6.23
C LEU A 435 1.35 -16.13 5.18
N GLU A 436 1.04 -14.83 5.30
CA GLU A 436 1.50 -13.81 4.37
C GLU A 436 3.03 -13.73 4.29
N GLU A 437 3.70 -13.65 5.46
CA GLU A 437 5.16 -13.64 5.57
C GLU A 437 5.76 -14.91 4.95
N ALA A 438 5.20 -16.09 5.27
CA ALA A 438 5.69 -17.37 4.75
C ALA A 438 5.57 -17.46 3.23
N ILE A 439 4.45 -16.99 2.66
CA ILE A 439 4.26 -16.94 1.21
C ILE A 439 5.24 -15.95 0.56
N GLU A 440 5.53 -14.82 1.20
CA GLU A 440 6.49 -13.84 0.67
C GLU A 440 7.91 -14.39 0.62
N ILE A 441 8.36 -15.04 1.69
CA ILE A 441 9.65 -15.73 1.75
C ILE A 441 9.71 -16.88 0.73
N ARG A 442 8.67 -17.72 0.64
CA ARG A 442 8.67 -18.81 -0.36
C ARG A 442 8.78 -18.29 -1.79
N LYS A 443 8.15 -17.14 -2.09
CA LYS A 443 8.20 -16.52 -3.43
C LYS A 443 9.53 -15.87 -3.79
N SER A 444 10.38 -15.56 -2.81
CA SER A 444 11.73 -15.06 -3.10
C SER A 444 12.70 -16.17 -3.52
N GLY A 445 12.27 -17.43 -3.48
CA GLY A 445 13.07 -18.59 -3.86
C GLY A 445 13.66 -19.36 -2.68
N VAL A 446 13.42 -18.92 -1.43
CA VAL A 446 13.84 -19.65 -0.23
C VAL A 446 13.19 -21.04 -0.22
N ARG A 447 14.04 -22.06 -0.14
CA ARG A 447 13.67 -23.49 -0.10
C ARG A 447 13.71 -23.99 1.36
N GLY A 448 13.49 -25.28 1.56
CA GLY A 448 13.46 -25.88 2.89
C GLY A 448 12.17 -25.61 3.64
N GLU A 449 12.18 -25.89 4.93
CA GLU A 449 11.01 -25.82 5.80
C GLU A 449 10.66 -24.38 6.17
N ILE A 450 9.38 -24.03 6.13
CA ILE A 450 8.87 -22.73 6.60
C ILE A 450 7.67 -22.99 7.50
N LEU A 451 7.89 -22.86 8.81
CA LEU A 451 6.88 -23.04 9.85
C LEU A 451 6.16 -21.73 10.15
N ILE A 452 4.83 -21.73 10.03
CA ILE A 452 3.97 -20.63 10.47
C ILE A 452 3.60 -20.86 11.94
N LEU A 453 4.18 -20.06 12.84
CA LEU A 453 4.00 -20.18 14.29
C LEU A 453 2.60 -19.80 14.78
N GLY A 454 1.86 -19.02 13.98
CA GLY A 454 0.55 -18.47 14.32
C GLY A 454 -0.61 -19.22 13.65
N TYR A 455 -1.80 -18.65 13.81
CA TYR A 455 -3.03 -19.17 13.19
C TYR A 455 -3.10 -18.86 11.69
N THR A 456 -3.49 -19.86 10.91
CA THR A 456 -3.97 -19.68 9.52
C THR A 456 -5.42 -20.13 9.43
N ASP A 457 -6.30 -19.32 8.83
CA ASP A 457 -7.70 -19.74 8.59
C ASP A 457 -7.74 -21.06 7.82
N PRO A 458 -8.38 -22.13 8.35
CA PRO A 458 -8.48 -23.43 7.67
C PRO A 458 -8.97 -23.33 6.22
N LYS A 459 -9.84 -22.37 5.88
CA LYS A 459 -10.29 -22.14 4.49
C LYS A 459 -9.16 -21.81 3.51
N ARG A 460 -7.95 -21.53 4.02
CA ARG A 460 -6.74 -21.25 3.27
C ARG A 460 -5.76 -22.44 3.26
N ALA A 461 -6.19 -23.65 3.65
CA ALA A 461 -5.36 -24.86 3.61
C ALA A 461 -4.70 -25.10 2.25
N TRP A 462 -5.42 -24.82 1.16
CA TRP A 462 -4.89 -24.91 -0.20
C TRP A 462 -3.67 -23.98 -0.45
N GLU A 463 -3.50 -22.87 0.29
CA GLU A 463 -2.28 -22.03 0.26
C GLU A 463 -1.10 -22.71 0.93
N LEU A 464 -1.35 -23.32 2.09
CA LEU A 464 -0.34 -24.06 2.85
C LEU A 464 0.25 -25.17 1.98
N HIS A 465 -0.62 -25.98 1.37
CA HIS A 465 -0.22 -27.03 0.43
C HIS A 465 0.51 -26.48 -0.80
N ARG A 466 -0.08 -25.49 -1.49
CA ARG A 466 0.48 -24.93 -2.73
C ARG A 466 1.88 -24.36 -2.55
N TYR A 467 2.15 -23.72 -1.41
CA TYR A 467 3.44 -23.10 -1.13
C TYR A 467 4.36 -23.99 -0.28
N ARG A 468 3.96 -25.25 0.01
CA ARG A 468 4.68 -26.20 0.87
C ARG A 468 5.10 -25.54 2.18
N LEU A 469 4.11 -25.04 2.91
CA LEU A 469 4.29 -24.34 4.19
C LEU A 469 3.80 -25.24 5.32
N THR A 470 4.59 -25.34 6.37
CA THR A 470 4.28 -26.09 7.56
C THR A 470 3.41 -25.23 8.49
N GLN A 471 2.28 -25.75 8.94
CA GLN A 471 1.34 -25.01 9.79
C GLN A 471 1.43 -25.48 11.24
N THR A 472 1.49 -24.55 12.19
CA THR A 472 1.29 -24.92 13.60
C THR A 472 -0.15 -25.39 13.84
N ALA A 473 -0.33 -26.60 14.38
CA ALA A 473 -1.61 -27.02 14.95
C ALA A 473 -1.78 -26.36 16.33
N ILE A 474 -2.58 -25.28 16.39
CA ILE A 474 -2.69 -24.43 17.59
C ILE A 474 -3.67 -24.94 18.65
N SER A 475 -4.50 -25.93 18.32
CA SER A 475 -5.43 -26.64 19.22
C SER A 475 -6.01 -27.86 18.52
N TYR A 476 -6.60 -28.80 19.27
CA TYR A 476 -7.26 -29.98 18.72
C TYR A 476 -8.40 -29.60 17.76
N ARG A 477 -9.28 -28.68 18.18
CA ARG A 477 -10.38 -28.17 17.36
C ARG A 477 -9.90 -27.51 16.07
N TYR A 478 -8.74 -26.84 16.12
CA TYR A 478 -8.14 -26.26 14.92
C TYR A 478 -7.64 -27.35 13.97
N ALA A 479 -6.91 -28.33 14.48
CA ALA A 479 -6.41 -29.47 13.69
C ALA A 479 -7.57 -30.17 12.97
N ARG A 480 -8.66 -30.50 13.68
CA ARG A 480 -9.88 -31.09 13.08
C ARG A 480 -10.47 -30.25 11.95
N LYS A 481 -10.51 -28.92 12.11
CA LYS A 481 -11.03 -28.01 11.06
C LYS A 481 -10.11 -27.93 9.85
N LEU A 482 -8.80 -28.00 10.07
CA LEU A 482 -7.79 -27.99 9.02
C LEU A 482 -7.80 -29.30 8.23
N ASP A 483 -7.86 -30.43 8.93
CA ASP A 483 -8.01 -31.76 8.33
C ASP A 483 -9.29 -31.85 7.48
N ALA A 484 -10.42 -31.36 8.00
CA ALA A 484 -11.70 -31.36 7.30
C ALA A 484 -11.72 -30.53 5.99
N GLN A 485 -10.65 -29.80 5.66
CA GLN A 485 -10.54 -29.16 4.35
C GLN A 485 -10.21 -30.14 3.22
N GLY A 486 -9.80 -31.37 3.53
CA GLY A 486 -9.46 -32.39 2.53
C GLY A 486 -8.21 -32.04 1.70
N VAL A 487 -7.27 -31.30 2.30
CA VAL A 487 -6.03 -30.85 1.65
C VAL A 487 -4.84 -31.34 2.48
N PRO A 488 -3.88 -32.07 1.88
CA PRO A 488 -2.67 -32.49 2.59
C PRO A 488 -1.84 -31.30 3.08
N VAL A 489 -1.56 -31.22 4.38
CA VAL A 489 -0.79 -30.13 5.00
C VAL A 489 0.21 -30.70 6.00
N ASP A 490 1.48 -30.31 5.88
CA ASP A 490 2.49 -30.54 6.91
C ASP A 490 2.18 -29.69 8.15
N VAL A 491 2.17 -30.30 9.33
CA VAL A 491 1.88 -29.60 10.58
C VAL A 491 2.93 -29.86 11.64
N HIS A 492 3.24 -28.81 12.41
CA HIS A 492 3.94 -28.98 13.68
C HIS A 492 2.93 -28.84 14.81
N LEU A 493 2.79 -29.87 15.63
CA LEU A 493 1.89 -29.87 16.76
C LEU A 493 2.46 -29.01 17.88
N LYS A 494 1.71 -28.00 18.31
CA LYS A 494 2.12 -27.19 19.46
C LYS A 494 1.51 -27.73 20.74
N ILE A 495 2.34 -27.97 21.72
CA ILE A 495 1.95 -28.37 23.08
C ILE A 495 2.02 -27.15 23.98
N ASP A 496 0.97 -26.93 24.75
CA ASP A 496 0.96 -25.95 25.82
C ASP A 496 1.40 -26.60 27.13
N THR A 497 2.58 -26.20 27.60
CA THR A 497 3.18 -26.67 28.85
C THR A 497 3.18 -25.59 29.93
N GLY A 498 2.30 -24.58 29.82
CA GLY A 498 2.13 -23.54 30.85
C GLY A 498 2.21 -22.10 30.33
N MET A 499 2.25 -21.89 29.01
CA MET A 499 2.18 -20.54 28.43
C MET A 499 0.73 -20.07 28.28
N HIS A 500 -0.23 -20.99 28.17
CA HIS A 500 -1.68 -20.70 28.13
C HIS A 500 -2.07 -19.73 27.00
N ARG A 501 -1.44 -19.89 25.83
CA ARG A 501 -1.68 -19.03 24.66
C ARG A 501 -2.15 -19.80 23.42
N LEU A 502 -1.31 -20.70 22.91
CA LEU A 502 -1.61 -21.57 21.77
C LEU A 502 -0.96 -22.93 22.07
N GLY A 503 -1.60 -23.99 21.62
CA GLY A 503 -1.18 -25.36 21.80
C GLY A 503 -2.28 -26.20 22.43
N ILE A 504 -2.18 -27.52 22.28
CA ILE A 504 -2.99 -28.46 23.05
C ILE A 504 -2.34 -28.61 24.42
N GLU A 505 -3.12 -28.51 25.49
CA GLU A 505 -2.62 -28.69 26.85
C GLU A 505 -1.94 -30.05 27.00
N SER A 506 -0.75 -30.08 27.59
CA SER A 506 0.07 -31.30 27.75
C SER A 506 -0.66 -32.47 28.41
N ARG A 507 -1.63 -32.20 29.28
CA ARG A 507 -2.43 -33.22 29.97
C ARG A 507 -3.50 -33.88 29.08
N LYS A 508 -3.82 -33.28 27.93
CA LYS A 508 -4.82 -33.80 26.98
C LYS A 508 -4.15 -34.73 25.97
N THR A 509 -3.52 -35.77 26.49
CA THR A 509 -2.69 -36.72 25.73
C THR A 509 -3.48 -37.46 24.65
N GLU A 510 -4.76 -37.78 24.90
CA GLU A 510 -5.66 -38.37 23.91
C GLU A 510 -5.93 -37.41 22.73
N GLU A 511 -6.25 -36.14 22.99
CA GLU A 511 -6.43 -35.13 21.93
C GLU A 511 -5.14 -34.93 21.12
N ILE A 512 -3.98 -35.07 21.77
CA ILE A 512 -2.66 -34.99 21.12
C ILE A 512 -2.45 -36.19 20.19
N ALA A 513 -2.67 -37.41 20.69
CA ALA A 513 -2.56 -38.65 19.91
C ALA A 513 -3.51 -38.66 18.71
N ASP A 514 -4.76 -38.19 18.90
CA ASP A 514 -5.75 -38.09 17.83
C ASP A 514 -5.30 -37.21 16.65
N VAL A 515 -4.42 -36.23 16.86
CA VAL A 515 -3.92 -35.41 15.74
C VAL A 515 -3.06 -36.23 14.77
N PHE A 516 -2.36 -37.25 15.27
CA PHE A 516 -1.52 -38.12 14.45
C PHE A 516 -2.33 -39.08 13.57
N SER A 517 -3.62 -39.29 13.86
CA SER A 517 -4.51 -40.14 13.05
C SER A 517 -5.29 -39.38 11.97
N MET A 518 -5.11 -38.06 11.85
CA MET A 518 -5.83 -37.23 10.87
C MET A 518 -5.31 -37.44 9.45
N GLY A 519 -6.18 -37.88 8.53
CA GLY A 519 -5.79 -38.34 7.19
C GLY A 519 -5.20 -37.27 6.25
N ASN A 520 -5.46 -35.97 6.49
CA ASN A 520 -4.92 -34.88 5.68
C ASN A 520 -3.78 -34.10 6.36
N LEU A 521 -3.43 -34.44 7.60
CA LEU A 521 -2.37 -33.75 8.34
C LEU A 521 -1.16 -34.65 8.51
N GLN A 522 -0.03 -34.20 7.96
CA GLN A 522 1.24 -34.87 8.18
C GLN A 522 1.94 -34.20 9.38
N VAL A 523 1.92 -34.83 10.54
CA VAL A 523 2.58 -34.29 11.74
C VAL A 523 4.10 -34.50 11.60
N SER A 524 4.80 -33.49 11.09
CA SER A 524 6.25 -33.54 10.84
C SER A 524 7.10 -33.00 11.99
N GLY A 525 6.48 -32.38 12.99
CA GLY A 525 7.17 -31.88 14.17
C GLY A 525 6.25 -31.64 15.37
N MET A 526 6.85 -31.50 16.55
CA MET A 526 6.14 -31.19 17.79
C MET A 526 6.96 -30.22 18.66
N TYR A 527 6.29 -29.26 19.29
CA TYR A 527 7.00 -28.19 20.01
C TYR A 527 6.23 -27.49 21.12
N THR A 528 6.97 -26.92 22.06
CA THR A 528 6.45 -25.97 23.07
C THR A 528 7.26 -24.66 23.05
N HIS A 529 6.82 -23.67 23.83
CA HIS A 529 7.51 -22.40 24.05
C HIS A 529 7.67 -22.12 25.54
N LEU A 530 8.91 -21.95 25.98
CA LEU A 530 9.25 -21.64 27.37
C LEU A 530 8.87 -20.19 27.73
N CYS A 531 8.34 -19.97 28.92
CA CYS A 531 7.85 -18.66 29.37
C CYS A 531 8.97 -17.74 29.84
N CYS A 532 9.86 -18.27 30.69
CA CYS A 532 10.87 -17.47 31.40
C CYS A 532 12.29 -18.01 31.19
N ALA A 533 12.59 -18.52 29.98
CA ALA A 533 13.91 -19.07 29.68
C ALA A 533 15.02 -18.01 29.71
N ASP A 534 14.66 -16.74 29.61
CA ASP A 534 15.49 -15.56 29.73
C ASP A 534 15.81 -15.18 31.19
N SER A 535 15.09 -15.71 32.17
CA SER A 535 15.32 -15.45 33.58
C SER A 535 16.22 -16.48 34.26
N ARG A 536 16.93 -16.02 35.30
CA ARG A 536 17.79 -16.81 36.18
C ARG A 536 17.28 -16.85 37.62
N ASP A 537 16.08 -16.30 37.88
CA ASP A 537 15.41 -16.44 39.18
C ASP A 537 15.12 -17.93 39.45
N PRO A 538 15.41 -18.46 40.65
CA PRO A 538 15.10 -19.84 41.02
C PRO A 538 13.67 -20.28 40.72
N LYS A 539 12.67 -19.40 40.89
CA LYS A 539 11.26 -19.70 40.60
C LYS A 539 11.01 -19.88 39.11
N ASP A 540 11.61 -19.02 38.28
CA ASP A 540 11.50 -19.09 36.83
C ASP A 540 12.22 -20.31 36.26
N ILE A 541 13.37 -20.67 36.84
CA ILE A 541 14.11 -21.89 36.49
C ILE A 541 13.25 -23.12 36.82
N ALA A 542 12.68 -23.18 38.02
CA ALA A 542 11.81 -24.29 38.42
C ALA A 542 10.59 -24.41 37.49
N PHE A 543 9.95 -23.28 37.15
CA PHE A 543 8.84 -23.26 36.19
C PHE A 543 9.28 -23.78 34.81
N THR A 544 10.41 -23.28 34.29
CA THR A 544 10.94 -23.68 32.98
C THR A 544 11.27 -25.18 32.94
N ARG A 545 11.87 -25.72 34.02
CA ARG A 545 12.14 -27.16 34.15
C ARG A 545 10.85 -27.99 34.16
N ARG A 546 9.80 -27.51 34.82
CA ARG A 546 8.47 -28.16 34.76
C ARG A 546 7.91 -28.16 33.34
N GLN A 547 7.98 -27.03 32.62
CA GLN A 547 7.52 -26.98 31.22
C GLN A 547 8.24 -27.98 30.32
N ILE A 548 9.53 -28.20 30.56
CA ILE A 548 10.37 -29.17 29.84
C ILE A 548 9.93 -30.59 30.19
N ALA A 549 9.74 -30.90 31.48
CA ALA A 549 9.29 -32.20 31.94
C ALA A 549 7.90 -32.55 31.38
N ASP A 550 6.95 -31.61 31.42
CA ASP A 550 5.60 -31.80 30.87
C ASP A 550 5.64 -32.08 29.35
N PHE A 551 6.56 -31.43 28.61
CA PHE A 551 6.73 -31.68 27.18
C PHE A 551 7.28 -33.09 26.91
N TYR A 552 8.32 -33.51 27.61
CA TYR A 552 8.88 -34.85 27.45
C TYR A 552 7.92 -35.94 27.96
N GLY A 553 7.08 -35.66 28.97
CA GLY A 553 6.02 -36.57 29.39
C GLY A 553 5.03 -36.88 28.26
N VAL A 554 4.67 -35.89 27.44
CA VAL A 554 3.85 -36.10 26.23
C VAL A 554 4.61 -36.94 25.20
N VAL A 555 5.91 -36.71 25.04
CA VAL A 555 6.76 -37.51 24.12
C VAL A 555 6.78 -38.98 24.53
N GLU A 556 7.00 -39.28 25.82
CA GLU A 556 7.00 -40.67 26.30
C GLU A 556 5.62 -41.32 26.15
N TYR A 557 4.53 -40.60 26.48
CA TYR A 557 3.17 -41.09 26.26
C TYR A 557 2.94 -41.51 24.80
N LEU A 558 3.38 -40.69 23.83
CA LEU A 558 3.25 -41.03 22.40
C LEU A 558 4.05 -42.28 22.02
N ARG A 559 5.26 -42.46 22.58
CA ARG A 559 6.06 -43.68 22.36
C ARG A 559 5.39 -44.93 22.92
N GLU A 560 4.87 -44.83 24.14
CA GLU A 560 4.14 -45.93 24.80
C GLU A 560 2.86 -46.29 24.03
N ALA A 561 2.20 -45.30 23.41
CA ALA A 561 1.07 -45.49 22.53
C ALA A 561 1.45 -46.03 21.13
N GLY A 562 2.73 -46.29 20.86
CA GLY A 562 3.21 -46.78 19.56
C GLY A 562 3.18 -45.73 18.43
N ILE A 563 3.05 -44.45 18.76
CA ILE A 563 3.03 -43.34 17.81
C ILE A 563 4.48 -42.89 17.56
N GLU A 564 4.87 -42.82 16.29
CA GLU A 564 6.20 -42.32 15.91
C GLU A 564 6.35 -40.85 16.31
N VAL A 565 7.39 -40.57 17.12
CA VAL A 565 7.67 -39.21 17.59
C VAL A 565 8.29 -38.40 16.46
N PRO A 566 7.69 -37.25 16.07
CA PRO A 566 8.22 -36.42 15.00
C PRO A 566 9.38 -35.54 15.51
N ARG A 567 9.94 -34.68 14.65
CA ARG A 567 11.02 -33.76 15.04
C ARG A 567 10.59 -32.84 16.19
N LEU A 568 11.40 -32.75 17.23
CA LEU A 568 11.13 -31.99 18.44
C LEU A 568 11.84 -30.63 18.43
N HIS A 569 11.19 -29.61 18.99
CA HIS A 569 11.87 -28.35 19.26
C HIS A 569 11.31 -27.59 20.46
N ILE A 570 12.13 -27.31 21.47
CA ILE A 570 11.68 -26.57 22.67
C ILE A 570 12.26 -25.15 22.70
N GLN A 571 13.54 -25.04 22.37
CA GLN A 571 14.35 -23.87 22.65
C GLN A 571 14.08 -22.72 21.66
N SER A 572 13.96 -21.51 22.23
CA SER A 572 14.17 -20.24 21.52
C SER A 572 15.60 -19.73 21.79
N SER A 573 15.93 -18.46 21.48
CA SER A 573 17.27 -17.89 21.75
C SER A 573 17.79 -18.16 23.18
N TYR A 574 17.03 -17.78 24.21
CA TYR A 574 17.44 -18.03 25.61
C TYR A 574 17.33 -19.49 26.02
N GLY A 575 16.49 -20.28 25.34
CA GLY A 575 16.46 -21.73 25.56
C GLY A 575 17.79 -22.37 25.21
N LEU A 576 18.45 -21.90 24.14
CA LEU A 576 19.80 -22.36 23.78
C LEU A 576 20.85 -21.84 24.77
N LEU A 577 20.80 -20.55 25.10
CA LEU A 577 21.83 -19.91 25.92
C LEU A 577 21.78 -20.33 27.40
N ASN A 578 20.60 -20.63 27.95
CA ASN A 578 20.43 -20.97 29.37
C ASN A 578 20.14 -22.44 29.64
N TYR A 579 19.73 -23.21 28.63
CA TYR A 579 19.44 -24.63 28.73
C TYR A 579 20.06 -25.40 27.54
N PRO A 580 21.39 -25.25 27.29
CA PRO A 580 22.06 -25.86 26.14
C PRO A 580 22.06 -27.40 26.18
N GLU A 581 21.83 -28.00 27.35
CA GLU A 581 21.78 -29.45 27.54
C GLU A 581 20.55 -30.13 26.90
N LEU A 582 19.51 -29.36 26.53
CA LEU A 582 18.33 -29.90 25.88
C LEU A 582 18.66 -30.40 24.47
N ARG A 583 18.30 -31.66 24.19
CA ARG A 583 18.50 -32.30 22.89
C ARG A 583 17.19 -32.31 22.11
N CYS A 584 17.14 -31.53 21.04
CA CYS A 584 15.99 -31.41 20.15
C CYS A 584 16.48 -31.37 18.70
N ASP A 585 15.60 -31.63 17.73
CA ASP A 585 15.92 -31.58 16.30
C ASP A 585 16.06 -30.16 15.78
N TYR A 586 15.36 -29.19 16.38
CA TYR A 586 15.54 -27.77 16.07
C TYR A 586 15.69 -26.87 17.28
N VAL A 587 16.43 -25.77 17.07
CA VAL A 587 16.40 -24.58 17.92
C VAL A 587 15.87 -23.39 17.12
N ARG A 588 14.87 -22.69 17.67
CA ARG A 588 14.22 -21.55 17.01
C ARG A 588 14.88 -20.23 17.41
N ILE A 589 15.90 -19.80 16.67
CA ILE A 589 16.63 -18.59 17.03
C ILE A 589 15.97 -17.35 16.43
N GLY A 590 15.59 -16.42 17.31
CA GLY A 590 15.13 -15.07 16.96
C GLY A 590 16.19 -14.04 17.31
N ILE A 591 16.04 -13.37 18.46
CA ILE A 591 16.84 -12.18 18.80
C ILE A 591 18.37 -12.39 18.75
N ALA A 592 18.88 -13.55 19.19
CA ALA A 592 20.30 -13.88 19.17
C ALA A 592 20.88 -14.04 17.75
N LEU A 593 20.07 -14.44 16.75
CA LEU A 593 20.49 -14.51 15.35
C LEU A 593 20.90 -13.13 14.83
N TYR A 594 20.23 -12.09 15.32
CA TYR A 594 20.46 -10.70 14.97
C TYR A 594 21.53 -10.03 15.85
N GLY A 595 22.19 -10.83 16.71
CA GLY A 595 23.36 -10.40 17.45
C GLY A 595 23.08 -9.57 18.70
N VAL A 596 21.86 -9.65 19.25
CA VAL A 596 21.47 -8.87 20.42
C VAL A 596 20.73 -9.73 21.44
N LEU A 597 20.79 -9.32 22.70
CA LEU A 597 19.96 -9.84 23.79
C LEU A 597 18.71 -8.95 23.96
N SER A 598 17.67 -9.48 24.60
CA SER A 598 16.41 -8.79 24.86
C SER A 598 16.60 -7.57 25.77
N SER A 599 17.42 -7.68 26.80
CA SER A 599 17.66 -6.62 27.78
C SER A 599 19.16 -6.39 28.02
N PRO A 600 19.57 -5.19 28.47
CA PRO A 600 20.95 -4.92 28.86
C PRO A 600 21.36 -5.80 30.05
N GLY A 601 22.58 -6.35 29.99
CA GLY A 601 23.17 -7.06 31.12
C GLY A 601 22.54 -8.43 31.44
N ASP A 602 21.71 -8.98 30.54
CA ASP A 602 21.18 -10.33 30.69
C ASP A 602 22.32 -11.35 30.90
N GLN A 603 22.30 -12.01 32.06
CA GLN A 603 23.28 -13.04 32.38
C GLN A 603 22.79 -14.39 31.88
N THR A 604 23.48 -14.90 30.86
CA THR A 604 23.21 -16.21 30.28
C THR A 604 24.25 -17.24 30.71
N VAL A 605 23.87 -18.51 30.75
CA VAL A 605 24.78 -19.61 31.11
C VAL A 605 25.90 -19.73 30.06
N VAL A 606 25.54 -19.73 28.78
CA VAL A 606 26.49 -19.69 27.66
C VAL A 606 26.68 -18.26 27.18
N LYS A 607 27.91 -17.77 27.27
CA LYS A 607 28.32 -16.48 26.71
C LYS A 607 28.72 -16.66 25.24
N ALA A 608 27.79 -16.39 24.34
CA ALA A 608 28.03 -16.43 22.91
C ALA A 608 28.65 -15.10 22.40
N ASP A 609 29.64 -15.17 21.50
CA ASP A 609 30.17 -13.99 20.80
C ASP A 609 29.18 -13.51 19.73
N LEU A 610 28.13 -12.79 20.14
CA LEU A 610 27.09 -12.30 19.25
C LEU A 610 27.39 -10.87 18.78
N ARG A 611 27.28 -10.64 17.46
CA ARG A 611 27.57 -9.36 16.82
C ARG A 611 26.31 -8.70 16.25
N PRO A 612 25.95 -7.48 16.68
CA PRO A 612 24.75 -6.80 16.20
C PRO A 612 24.70 -6.68 14.67
N ALA A 613 23.61 -7.14 14.07
CA ALA A 613 23.46 -7.17 12.61
C ALA A 613 22.84 -5.89 12.02
N LEU A 614 22.24 -5.02 12.84
CA LEU A 614 21.50 -3.84 12.38
C LEU A 614 22.03 -2.54 12.99
N ALA A 615 22.18 -1.53 12.14
CA ALA A 615 22.39 -0.14 12.56
C ALA A 615 21.33 0.80 11.96
N LEU A 616 20.78 1.68 12.79
CA LEU A 616 19.91 2.78 12.35
C LEU A 616 20.76 4.04 12.16
N LYS A 617 20.86 4.50 10.92
CA LYS A 617 21.66 5.67 10.54
C LYS A 617 20.82 6.77 9.92
N THR A 618 21.29 8.01 10.05
CA THR A 618 20.69 9.20 9.46
C THR A 618 21.78 10.24 9.16
N ARG A 619 21.43 11.34 8.49
CA ARG A 619 22.35 12.45 8.23
C ARG A 619 22.00 13.69 9.04
N VAL A 620 23.01 14.44 9.44
CA VAL A 620 22.82 15.82 9.90
C VAL A 620 22.31 16.65 8.73
N VAL A 621 21.12 17.24 8.83
CA VAL A 621 20.53 18.05 7.73
C VAL A 621 20.58 19.54 7.97
N LEU A 622 20.81 19.96 9.21
CA LEU A 622 20.87 21.36 9.59
C LEU A 622 21.58 21.48 10.93
N ILE A 623 22.41 22.51 11.08
CA ILE A 623 22.99 22.89 12.37
C ILE A 623 22.55 24.32 12.70
N ARG A 624 22.08 24.55 13.93
CA ARG A 624 21.65 25.87 14.40
C ARG A 624 22.37 26.24 15.68
N GLN A 625 22.69 27.52 15.84
CA GLN A 625 23.07 28.09 17.14
C GLN A 625 21.79 28.47 17.88
N VAL A 626 21.72 28.09 19.16
CA VAL A 626 20.61 28.36 20.08
C VAL A 626 21.19 29.11 21.27
N PRO A 627 20.88 30.40 21.44
CA PRO A 627 21.37 31.20 22.56
C PRO A 627 20.94 30.62 23.92
N LYS A 628 21.73 30.91 24.97
CA LYS A 628 21.34 30.61 26.35
C LYS A 628 19.94 31.14 26.66
N GLY A 629 19.09 30.30 27.26
CA GLY A 629 17.71 30.62 27.63
C GLY A 629 16.66 30.29 26.57
N GLU A 630 17.05 30.04 25.32
CA GLU A 630 16.14 29.62 24.26
C GLU A 630 15.77 28.14 24.32
N THR A 631 14.69 27.75 23.64
CA THR A 631 14.11 26.39 23.75
C THR A 631 14.05 25.64 22.43
N VAL A 632 14.05 24.30 22.47
CA VAL A 632 14.02 23.43 21.28
C VAL A 632 12.79 22.51 21.27
N GLY A 633 12.03 22.55 20.17
CA GLY A 633 10.98 21.58 19.86
C GLY A 633 9.66 21.76 20.62
N TYR A 634 8.74 20.82 20.41
CA TYR A 634 7.38 20.91 20.96
C TYR A 634 7.34 20.86 22.48
N GLY A 635 6.52 21.73 23.08
CA GLY A 635 6.32 21.79 24.52
C GLY A 635 7.52 22.30 25.31
N ARG A 636 8.55 22.83 24.62
CA ARG A 636 9.70 23.52 25.23
C ARG A 636 10.36 22.72 26.34
N THR A 637 10.50 21.40 26.15
CA THR A 637 11.06 20.50 27.17
C THR A 637 12.59 20.54 27.25
N PHE A 638 13.23 21.31 26.38
CA PHE A 638 14.66 21.59 26.43
C PHE A 638 14.84 23.10 26.39
N THR A 639 15.65 23.60 27.31
CA THR A 639 16.09 24.99 27.42
C THR A 639 17.61 24.99 27.43
N ALA A 640 18.22 25.79 26.56
CA ALA A 640 19.67 25.86 26.45
C ALA A 640 20.27 26.56 27.69
N GLU A 641 21.11 25.87 28.45
CA GLU A 641 21.77 26.43 29.66
C GLU A 641 22.99 27.31 29.31
N ARG A 642 23.47 27.18 28.07
CA ARG A 642 24.58 27.91 27.45
C ARG A 642 24.27 28.13 25.98
N ASP A 643 25.04 28.98 25.31
CA ASP A 643 24.99 29.05 23.85
C ASP A 643 25.32 27.66 23.29
N SER A 644 24.32 27.08 22.61
CA SER A 644 24.29 25.67 22.28
C SER A 644 24.22 25.46 20.77
N ARG A 645 24.92 24.44 20.27
CA ARG A 645 24.93 24.06 18.85
C ARG A 645 24.03 22.84 18.67
N ILE A 646 22.93 22.98 17.95
CA ILE A 646 21.91 21.95 17.79
C ILE A 646 21.90 21.39 16.38
N ALA A 647 22.08 20.08 16.24
CA ALA A 647 21.96 19.34 14.99
C ALA A 647 20.54 18.80 14.80
N ILE A 648 19.98 18.92 13.59
CA ILE A 648 18.70 18.35 13.22
C ILE A 648 18.93 17.08 12.40
N LEU A 649 18.26 16.01 12.81
CA LEU A 649 18.30 14.70 12.15
C LEU A 649 16.92 14.36 11.58
N PRO A 650 16.81 13.98 10.30
CA PRO A 650 15.53 13.73 9.63
C PRO A 650 15.02 12.31 9.88
N VAL A 651 14.93 11.92 11.15
CA VAL A 651 14.40 10.64 11.64
C VAL A 651 13.53 10.89 12.87
N GLY A 652 12.37 10.24 12.94
CA GLY A 652 11.43 10.42 14.05
C GLY A 652 10.64 9.15 14.39
N TYR A 653 9.59 9.31 15.19
CA TYR A 653 8.83 8.16 15.68
C TYR A 653 8.03 7.42 14.60
N ALA A 654 7.72 8.05 13.46
CA ALA A 654 7.10 7.35 12.33
C ALA A 654 8.09 6.45 11.58
N ASP A 655 9.39 6.64 11.78
CA ASP A 655 10.45 5.79 11.26
C ASP A 655 10.81 4.64 12.24
N GLY A 656 10.20 4.61 13.43
CA GLY A 656 10.42 3.55 14.42
C GLY A 656 11.34 3.93 15.58
N TYR A 657 11.88 5.16 15.63
CA TYR A 657 12.67 5.63 16.77
C TYR A 657 11.75 6.11 17.91
N PRO A 658 11.71 5.43 19.09
CA PRO A 658 10.66 5.65 20.08
C PRO A 658 10.58 7.09 20.60
N ARG A 659 9.36 7.64 20.65
CA ARG A 659 9.13 8.99 21.20
C ARG A 659 9.45 9.09 22.69
N SER A 660 9.41 7.98 23.43
CA SER A 660 9.77 7.93 24.86
C SER A 660 11.24 8.30 25.12
N LEU A 661 12.11 8.25 24.11
CA LEU A 661 13.50 8.70 24.18
C LEU A 661 13.67 10.24 24.16
N SER A 662 12.58 11.00 24.25
CA SER A 662 12.61 12.47 24.33
C SER A 662 13.21 12.95 25.66
N GLY A 663 13.74 14.16 25.69
CA GLY A 663 14.15 14.82 26.95
C GLY A 663 15.33 14.15 27.66
N GLY A 664 16.35 13.72 26.90
CA GLY A 664 17.58 13.14 27.45
C GLY A 664 17.62 11.61 27.54
N GLY A 665 16.52 10.90 27.26
CA GLY A 665 16.51 9.43 27.23
C GLY A 665 17.23 8.81 26.01
N GLY A 666 17.31 9.55 24.91
CA GLY A 666 17.99 9.14 23.69
C GLY A 666 19.39 9.74 23.54
N SER A 667 20.32 8.96 22.99
CA SER A 667 21.67 9.40 22.59
C SER A 667 21.92 9.08 21.13
N VAL A 668 22.69 9.92 20.44
CA VAL A 668 23.04 9.73 19.02
C VAL A 668 24.54 9.87 18.85
N ARG A 669 25.16 8.95 18.12
CA ARG A 669 26.61 8.95 17.89
C ARG A 669 26.96 9.58 16.54
N ILE A 670 27.85 10.57 16.55
CA ILE A 670 28.33 11.28 15.36
C ILE A 670 29.86 11.36 15.45
N ARG A 671 30.57 10.90 14.42
CA ARG A 671 32.06 10.87 14.39
C ARG A 671 32.72 10.19 15.61
N GLY A 672 32.05 9.20 16.21
CA GLY A 672 32.55 8.45 17.37
C GLY A 672 32.13 9.01 18.73
N THR A 673 31.54 10.21 18.79
CA THR A 673 31.11 10.85 20.05
C THR A 673 29.58 10.79 20.18
N CYS A 674 29.05 10.50 21.38
CA CYS A 674 27.60 10.54 21.64
C CYS A 674 27.13 11.91 22.12
N PHE A 675 25.96 12.28 21.61
CA PHE A 675 25.29 13.53 21.88
C PHE A 675 23.85 13.27 22.31
N PRO A 676 23.33 13.96 23.34
CA PRO A 676 21.99 13.74 23.84
C PRO A 676 20.92 14.32 22.90
N VAL A 677 19.75 13.67 22.85
CA VAL A 677 18.57 14.21 22.16
C VAL A 677 18.05 15.44 22.90
N ALA A 678 17.98 16.57 22.20
CA ALA A 678 17.49 17.84 22.70
C ALA A 678 15.99 17.99 22.42
N GLY A 679 15.18 18.04 23.49
CA GLY A 679 13.74 18.27 23.41
C GLY A 679 12.93 17.02 23.01
N ARG A 680 11.76 17.23 22.42
CA ARG A 680 10.84 16.13 22.01
C ARG A 680 11.14 15.60 20.62
N ILE A 681 11.14 14.28 20.48
CA ILE A 681 11.19 13.59 19.19
C ILE A 681 9.88 13.82 18.44
N CYS A 682 9.98 14.32 17.20
CA CYS A 682 8.84 14.57 16.32
C CYS A 682 8.55 13.36 15.42
N MET A 683 7.52 13.49 14.57
CA MET A 683 7.11 12.41 13.66
C MET A 683 8.22 12.00 12.70
N ASP A 684 8.93 12.99 12.16
CA ASP A 684 9.86 12.84 11.03
C ASP A 684 11.29 13.33 11.30
N GLN A 685 11.52 13.95 12.45
CA GLN A 685 12.81 14.55 12.80
C GLN A 685 13.02 14.64 14.31
N LEU A 686 14.28 14.79 14.72
CA LEU A 686 14.67 15.06 16.09
C LEU A 686 15.87 16.01 16.13
N ALA A 687 16.10 16.62 17.28
CA ALA A 687 17.21 17.52 17.53
C ALA A 687 18.21 16.90 18.51
N VAL A 688 19.49 17.20 18.34
CA VAL A 688 20.61 16.66 19.12
C VAL A 688 21.51 17.83 19.53
N ASP A 689 21.88 17.88 20.81
CA ASP A 689 22.81 18.89 21.32
C ASP A 689 24.25 18.47 21.03
N ILE A 690 24.89 19.15 20.08
CA ILE A 690 26.28 18.93 19.65
C ILE A 690 27.22 20.02 20.17
N THR A 691 26.85 20.71 21.24
CA THR A 691 27.67 21.77 21.83
C THR A 691 29.04 21.22 22.27
N GLY A 692 30.12 21.88 21.85
CA GLY A 692 31.49 21.46 22.10
C GLY A 692 32.13 20.65 20.97
N ALA A 693 31.37 20.26 19.94
CA ALA A 693 31.89 19.61 18.73
C ALA A 693 31.79 20.56 17.53
N GLU A 694 32.91 21.19 17.16
CA GLU A 694 32.98 22.15 16.05
C GLU A 694 33.14 21.47 14.68
N ASP A 695 33.70 20.28 14.65
CA ASP A 695 34.03 19.51 13.45
C ASP A 695 32.79 18.87 12.77
N ILE A 696 31.66 18.78 13.47
CA ILE A 696 30.40 18.26 12.93
C ILE A 696 29.81 19.22 11.90
N ARG A 697 29.46 18.66 10.74
CA ARG A 697 28.93 19.37 9.56
C ARG A 697 27.65 18.73 9.03
N GLU A 698 26.87 19.52 8.29
CA GLU A 698 25.75 18.99 7.52
C GLU A 698 26.22 17.92 6.53
N GLY A 699 25.47 16.81 6.47
CA GLY A 699 25.82 15.62 5.70
C GLY A 699 26.53 14.53 6.50
N ASP A 700 27.08 14.84 7.68
CA ASP A 700 27.70 13.84 8.55
C ASP A 700 26.71 12.75 8.96
N ILE A 701 27.21 11.53 9.12
CA ILE A 701 26.40 10.36 9.47
C ILE A 701 26.26 10.29 10.98
N ALA A 702 25.01 10.16 11.42
CA ALA A 702 24.62 9.97 12.79
C ALA A 702 24.05 8.55 12.97
N THR A 703 24.51 7.82 13.98
CA THR A 703 24.06 6.46 14.32
C THR A 703 23.21 6.52 15.58
N LEU A 704 21.95 6.08 15.47
CA LEU A 704 20.96 6.09 16.55
C LEU A 704 20.88 4.75 17.27
N ILE A 705 21.07 3.66 16.54
CA ILE A 705 21.06 2.29 17.05
C ILE A 705 22.23 1.55 16.39
N GLY A 706 23.00 0.80 17.18
CA GLY A 706 24.14 -0.01 16.71
C GLY A 706 25.50 0.58 17.08
N CYS A 707 26.49 -0.32 17.23
CA CYS A 707 27.78 0.02 17.84
C CYS A 707 28.88 0.37 16.82
N GLU A 708 28.77 -0.01 15.54
CA GLU A 708 29.89 0.09 14.57
C GLU A 708 29.54 0.69 13.20
N GLU A 709 30.57 1.12 12.44
CA GLU A 709 30.47 1.29 10.99
C GLU A 709 30.46 -0.09 10.32
N LEU A 710 29.27 -0.61 10.05
CA LEU A 710 29.08 -1.91 9.39
C LEU A 710 29.61 -1.95 7.93
N SER A 711 30.08 -0.84 7.36
CA SER A 711 30.66 -0.74 6.02
C SER A 711 32.19 -0.82 6.07
N GLY A 712 32.77 -1.96 5.68
CA GLY A 712 34.18 -2.29 5.86
C GLY A 712 35.21 -1.40 5.14
N LYS A 713 35.77 -0.41 5.84
CA LYS A 713 37.18 -0.01 5.64
C LYS A 713 38.03 -0.75 6.67
N LYS A 714 38.48 -1.95 6.29
CA LYS A 714 39.39 -2.78 7.08
C LYS A 714 40.78 -2.12 7.14
N GLY A 715 41.12 -1.53 8.29
CA GLY A 715 42.51 -1.26 8.68
C GLY A 715 43.10 -2.50 9.34
N ALA A 716 44.40 -2.76 9.13
CA ALA A 716 45.05 -4.04 9.40
C ALA A 716 45.25 -4.43 10.88
N ASP A 717 44.78 -3.64 11.86
CA ASP A 717 45.14 -3.79 13.28
C ASP A 717 44.05 -4.38 14.21
N GLU A 718 42.91 -4.85 13.70
CA GLU A 718 41.74 -5.14 14.57
C GLU A 718 41.47 -6.62 14.90
N ARG A 719 42.47 -7.50 14.83
CA ARG A 719 42.35 -8.83 15.48
C ARG A 719 42.40 -8.77 17.01
N GLU A 720 42.90 -7.68 17.59
CA GLU A 720 42.94 -7.47 19.05
C GLU A 720 41.73 -6.72 19.63
N ARG A 721 40.88 -6.07 18.80
CA ARG A 721 39.74 -5.28 19.28
C ARG A 721 38.43 -6.04 19.44
N THR A 722 38.31 -7.22 18.83
CA THR A 722 37.07 -8.03 18.79
C THR A 722 36.70 -8.68 20.13
N LEU A 723 37.53 -8.50 21.18
CA LEU A 723 37.28 -8.96 22.55
C LEU A 723 37.07 -7.82 23.54
N ARG A 724 37.02 -6.55 23.08
CA ARG A 724 36.90 -5.41 23.99
C ARG A 724 35.44 -5.19 24.36
N GLU A 725 35.17 -4.99 25.65
CA GLU A 725 33.88 -4.49 26.10
C GLU A 725 33.55 -3.18 25.37
N PRO A 726 32.29 -2.96 24.94
CA PRO A 726 31.90 -1.73 24.28
C PRO A 726 32.32 -0.53 25.13
N SER A 727 32.91 0.48 24.50
CA SER A 727 33.17 1.74 25.19
C SER A 727 31.87 2.30 25.78
N ALA A 728 31.98 3.12 26.83
CA ALA A 728 30.83 3.75 27.47
C ALA A 728 29.94 4.53 26.47
N GLU A 729 30.54 5.03 25.39
CA GLU A 729 29.86 5.72 24.28
C GLU A 729 29.13 4.73 23.35
N GLU A 730 29.75 3.62 22.98
CA GLU A 730 29.11 2.57 22.14
C GLU A 730 27.91 1.94 22.85
N SER A 731 28.01 1.74 24.16
CA SER A 731 26.95 1.18 24.99
C SER A 731 25.67 2.03 24.95
N LYS A 732 25.77 3.36 24.89
CA LYS A 732 24.60 4.28 24.84
C LYS A 732 23.72 4.12 23.60
N THR A 733 24.29 3.64 22.49
CA THR A 733 23.58 3.42 21.22
C THR A 733 23.36 1.93 20.91
N ALA A 734 23.79 1.03 21.80
CA ALA A 734 23.54 -0.39 21.67
C ALA A 734 22.03 -0.69 21.73
N THR A 735 21.56 -1.62 20.91
CA THR A 735 20.12 -1.94 20.80
C THR A 735 19.45 -2.23 22.16
N PRO A 736 20.03 -3.08 23.04
CA PRO A 736 19.40 -3.34 24.33
C PRO A 736 19.31 -2.10 25.20
N GLN A 737 20.34 -1.24 25.18
CA GLN A 737 20.36 0.00 25.96
C GLN A 737 19.33 1.00 25.45
N VAL A 738 19.22 1.18 24.14
CA VAL A 738 18.20 2.06 23.53
C VAL A 738 16.79 1.54 23.85
N ALA A 739 16.60 0.22 23.84
CA ALA A 739 15.31 -0.38 24.20
C ALA A 739 14.96 -0.13 25.67
N ALA A 740 15.90 -0.38 26.58
CA ALA A 740 15.71 -0.13 28.01
C ALA A 740 15.43 1.35 28.32
N ASN A 741 16.18 2.27 27.72
CA ASN A 741 15.94 3.71 27.86
C ASN A 741 14.57 4.16 27.35
N SER A 742 13.99 3.41 26.41
CA SER A 742 12.64 3.67 25.89
C SER A 742 11.52 3.04 26.71
N GLY A 743 11.85 2.29 27.77
CA GLY A 743 10.91 1.51 28.58
C GLY A 743 10.42 0.25 27.88
N SER A 744 11.27 -0.38 27.06
CA SER A 744 10.93 -1.51 26.18
C SER A 744 12.06 -2.56 26.13
N ILE A 745 11.96 -3.53 25.24
CA ILE A 745 12.92 -4.63 25.01
C ILE A 745 13.41 -4.62 23.56
N SER A 746 14.59 -5.18 23.29
CA SER A 746 15.21 -5.20 21.94
C SER A 746 14.26 -5.75 20.87
N ASN A 747 13.47 -6.78 21.21
CA ASN A 747 12.52 -7.40 20.29
C ASN A 747 11.48 -6.39 19.76
N GLU A 748 10.93 -5.56 20.64
CA GLU A 748 9.95 -4.55 20.25
C GLU A 748 10.65 -3.42 19.47
N LEU A 749 11.77 -2.90 19.98
CA LEU A 749 12.52 -1.83 19.32
C LEU A 749 12.83 -2.18 17.86
N LEU A 750 13.44 -3.34 17.62
CA LEU A 750 13.85 -3.76 16.28
C LEU A 750 12.65 -4.10 15.38
N SER A 751 11.66 -4.85 15.88
CA SER A 751 10.49 -5.23 15.07
C SER A 751 9.59 -4.05 14.67
N ARG A 752 9.70 -2.91 15.36
CA ARG A 752 8.94 -1.69 15.06
C ARG A 752 9.66 -0.71 14.13
N MET A 753 10.83 -1.07 13.60
CA MET A 753 11.54 -0.24 12.61
C MET A 753 10.65 0.04 11.39
N GLY A 754 10.47 1.31 11.08
CA GLY A 754 9.46 1.77 10.14
C GLY A 754 9.75 1.38 8.69
N MET A 755 8.71 1.04 7.94
CA MET A 755 8.81 0.68 6.51
C MET A 755 9.32 1.82 5.60
N ARG A 756 9.36 3.06 6.11
CA ARG A 756 9.96 4.22 5.42
C ARG A 756 11.49 4.16 5.36
N LEU A 757 12.11 3.39 6.25
CA LEU A 757 13.56 3.22 6.26
C LEU A 757 13.95 2.20 5.19
N PRO A 758 14.71 2.61 4.16
CA PRO A 758 15.32 1.65 3.25
C PRO A 758 16.32 0.79 4.02
N ARG A 759 16.37 -0.49 3.66
CA ARG A 759 17.36 -1.44 4.17
C ARG A 759 18.49 -1.56 3.15
N VAL A 760 19.71 -1.44 3.64
CA VAL A 760 20.95 -1.53 2.86
C VAL A 760 21.77 -2.66 3.45
N VAL A 761 21.97 -3.72 2.68
CA VAL A 761 22.87 -4.80 3.08
C VAL A 761 24.29 -4.32 2.85
N VAL A 762 25.13 -4.46 3.88
CA VAL A 762 26.54 -4.07 3.88
C VAL A 762 27.46 -5.26 4.13
#